data_AF-A0A2R7P4J2-F1
#
_entry.id   AF-A0A2R7P4J2-F1
#
_cell.length_a   1.000
_cell.length_b   1.000
_cell.length_c   1.000
_cell.angle_alpha   90.00
_cell.angle_beta   90.00
_cell.angle_gamma   90.00
#
_symmetry.space_group_name_H-M   'P 1'
#
loop_
_entity.id
_entity.type
_entity.pdbx_description
1 polymer ?
#
loop_
_entity_poly.entity_id
_entity_poly.type
_entity_poly.pdbx_seq_one_letter_code
_entity_poly.pdbx_strand_id
1 'polypeptide(L)'
;PQVKVEFKDITGYSGEWLDTEQAIEISTTAAAGVLSTAYHEALHGFFSKFVKSDPRVLETLKSLAENDKILQRVAALLADHPAAVDQLKSGEERLAYIYQFWAAGQMDLPLGKPRTLLQKLRKFFRRVLGLVKDSERAVALFEAFHGGQLAEPSAAGKVIARVLDEGTGVLKARRSIDGLTQWLAAKTMPAETILATSESKAAQALAKEFFTNPGDEDAAQEAEGYLNARRRVAARYNNTFAQAIKGLSDRDMTQVSKYLQSEAELADIPYAPHREAVAKIRGLLQRFYKYMSDERGLELGHAGEKYYPRVWNTALLHEKKDQFLQMLTTHYDAVLEQGVQGSKGKLSKDQVADRIWRALIDREGVNDKLDAQRQDGVLAPFFASKENRTLAWLQGEHVEPFLEKNLVATLSRYFHQGVRAAEYTERFGADGEILEAKLREIMGDLNDLSHAKLKRQEFKDEDARAKWVARQYRDVADAVGAMEGTLGKDISSGWRKANSWMTVYQNVRLLPLSLFASFVDPLGMVARGATMKEAYDGFLRGMKEVVTTWGDLFREEPKERQADEWEKLAEHVGAVDAALFSHHVSDEYSSVYMERGAKTINDTLFKLNGMEAWNRGMRVAGVKNAVAFIERHAAGADKVHSTRWLEELGLDPKNIPLDAEGKLITDKAVLMKTNGIGKAQAEREIDAVHYAINRWVEGAILTPNAAQRPAWGSDPHWSMFFHLKQFSYSFHQTILKRAVKEMNHGNLAPMGA
;
A
#
# COMPACT_ATOMS: atom_id res chain seq x y z
N PRO A 1 0.19 -2.56 -27.36
CA PRO A 1 0.03 -2.76 -28.83
C PRO A 1 -1.20 -3.65 -29.11
N GLN A 2 -2.21 -3.13 -29.81
CA GLN A 2 -3.39 -3.91 -30.20
C GLN A 2 -3.08 -4.71 -31.47
N VAL A 3 -3.13 -6.04 -31.39
CA VAL A 3 -3.02 -6.95 -32.53
C VAL A 3 -4.38 -7.09 -33.20
N LYS A 4 -4.46 -6.92 -34.52
CA LYS A 4 -5.70 -7.16 -35.29
C LYS A 4 -5.79 -8.63 -35.70
N VAL A 5 -6.99 -9.19 -35.74
CA VAL A 5 -7.24 -10.54 -36.29
C VAL A 5 -8.24 -10.40 -37.43
N GLU A 6 -7.86 -10.86 -38.62
CA GLU A 6 -8.65 -10.76 -39.85
C GLU A 6 -8.95 -12.15 -40.40
N PHE A 7 -10.20 -12.38 -40.80
CA PHE A 7 -10.64 -13.64 -41.40
C PHE A 7 -10.73 -13.47 -42.92
N LYS A 8 -9.97 -14.26 -43.69
CA LYS A 8 -9.90 -14.16 -45.15
C LYS A 8 -10.02 -15.53 -45.81
N ASP A 9 -10.51 -15.58 -47.04
CA ASP A 9 -10.57 -16.81 -47.83
C ASP A 9 -9.21 -17.06 -48.50
N ILE A 10 -8.31 -17.70 -47.75
CA ILE A 10 -6.91 -17.92 -48.13
C ILE A 10 -6.73 -19.39 -48.53
N THR A 11 -6.13 -19.64 -49.70
CA THR A 11 -5.84 -20.99 -50.21
C THR A 11 -4.33 -21.27 -50.14
N GLY A 12 -3.94 -22.30 -49.39
CA GLY A 12 -2.54 -22.76 -49.30
C GLY A 12 -1.95 -22.84 -47.88
N TYR A 13 -2.45 -22.05 -46.92
CA TYR A 13 -2.05 -22.06 -45.51
C TYR A 13 -3.22 -21.70 -44.59
N SER A 14 -3.10 -22.01 -43.29
CA SER A 14 -4.23 -21.87 -42.34
C SER A 14 -4.30 -20.49 -41.69
N GLY A 15 -3.16 -19.80 -41.50
CA GLY A 15 -3.07 -18.43 -41.00
C GLY A 15 -1.66 -17.86 -41.18
N GLU A 16 -1.49 -16.56 -40.96
CA GLU A 16 -0.21 -15.85 -41.09
C GLU A 16 -0.12 -14.62 -40.17
N TRP A 17 1.02 -14.47 -39.50
CA TRP A 17 1.41 -13.25 -38.79
C TRP A 17 2.07 -12.21 -39.71
N LEU A 18 1.45 -11.04 -39.83
CA LEU A 18 1.95 -9.89 -40.57
C LEU A 18 2.65 -8.89 -39.64
N ASP A 19 3.98 -8.97 -39.56
CA ASP A 19 4.80 -8.20 -38.61
C ASP A 19 4.69 -6.68 -38.80
N THR A 20 4.64 -6.21 -40.05
CA THR A 20 4.50 -4.79 -40.40
C THR A 20 3.14 -4.20 -40.06
N GLU A 21 2.09 -5.02 -40.13
CA GLU A 21 0.69 -4.59 -39.93
C GLU A 21 0.18 -4.88 -38.52
N GLN A 22 0.96 -5.63 -37.73
CA GLN A 22 0.57 -6.15 -36.42
C GLN A 22 -0.76 -6.92 -36.47
N ALA A 23 -0.94 -7.74 -37.51
CA ALA A 23 -2.18 -8.45 -37.80
C ALA A 23 -1.95 -9.96 -37.91
N ILE A 24 -2.95 -10.73 -37.47
CA ILE A 24 -3.05 -12.17 -37.71
C ILE A 24 -4.13 -12.38 -38.76
N GLU A 25 -3.77 -12.94 -39.90
CA GLU A 25 -4.74 -13.41 -40.88
C GLU A 25 -5.06 -14.88 -40.63
N ILE A 26 -6.34 -15.24 -40.62
CA ILE A 26 -6.80 -16.62 -40.42
C ILE A 26 -7.67 -17.02 -41.60
N SER A 27 -7.36 -18.16 -42.20
CA SER A 27 -8.17 -18.73 -43.27
C SER A 27 -9.54 -19.14 -42.75
N THR A 28 -10.61 -18.73 -43.44
CA THR A 28 -11.99 -19.14 -43.13
C THR A 28 -12.26 -20.63 -43.40
N THR A 29 -11.34 -21.31 -44.09
CA THR A 29 -11.41 -22.74 -44.43
C THR A 29 -10.34 -23.59 -43.72
N ALA A 30 -9.68 -23.04 -42.69
CA ALA A 30 -8.57 -23.67 -41.98
C ALA A 30 -8.90 -25.08 -41.40
N ALA A 31 -8.13 -26.09 -41.81
CA ALA A 31 -8.33 -27.50 -41.42
C ALA A 31 -8.04 -27.78 -39.93
N ALA A 32 -7.15 -27.01 -39.29
CA ALA A 32 -6.75 -27.19 -37.89
C ALA A 32 -7.71 -26.53 -36.87
N GLY A 33 -8.71 -25.77 -37.34
CA GLY A 33 -9.61 -24.96 -36.51
C GLY A 33 -9.08 -23.54 -36.26
N VAL A 34 -9.99 -22.57 -36.22
CA VAL A 34 -9.70 -21.13 -36.12
C VAL A 34 -8.88 -20.76 -34.89
N LEU A 35 -9.24 -21.31 -33.72
CA LEU A 35 -8.58 -20.98 -32.45
C LEU A 35 -7.15 -21.54 -32.36
N SER A 36 -6.93 -22.75 -32.85
CA SER A 36 -5.59 -23.37 -32.82
C SER A 36 -4.62 -22.61 -33.74
N THR A 37 -5.11 -22.19 -34.90
CA THR A 37 -4.37 -21.38 -35.87
C THR A 37 -4.07 -19.99 -35.30
N ALA A 38 -5.03 -19.35 -34.64
CA ALA A 38 -4.81 -18.07 -33.96
C ALA A 38 -3.71 -18.15 -32.89
N TYR A 39 -3.62 -19.27 -32.15
CA TYR A 39 -2.58 -19.48 -31.16
C TYR A 39 -1.19 -19.70 -31.77
N HIS A 40 -1.12 -20.39 -32.92
CA HIS A 40 0.11 -20.58 -33.71
C HIS A 40 0.65 -19.23 -34.19
N GLU A 41 -0.19 -18.41 -34.83
CA GLU A 41 0.20 -17.09 -35.34
C GLU A 41 0.48 -16.06 -34.24
N ALA A 42 -0.23 -16.13 -33.11
CA ALA A 42 0.05 -15.28 -31.96
C ALA A 42 1.46 -15.53 -31.38
N LEU A 43 1.96 -16.77 -31.45
CA LEU A 43 3.32 -17.06 -31.02
C LEU A 43 4.36 -16.43 -31.96
N HIS A 44 4.15 -16.42 -33.28
CA HIS A 44 5.01 -15.69 -34.21
C HIS A 44 5.02 -14.17 -33.93
N GLY A 45 3.87 -13.59 -33.56
CA GLY A 45 3.79 -12.22 -33.06
C GLY A 45 4.55 -11.97 -31.76
N PHE A 46 4.62 -12.96 -30.87
CA PHE A 46 5.45 -12.91 -29.67
C PHE A 46 6.95 -13.03 -29.99
N PHE A 47 7.32 -13.92 -30.91
CA PHE A 47 8.70 -14.14 -31.35
C PHE A 47 9.30 -12.89 -32.01
N SER A 48 8.56 -12.31 -32.96
CA SER A 48 8.96 -11.10 -33.67
C SER A 48 9.22 -9.91 -32.74
N LYS A 49 8.34 -9.68 -31.76
CA LYS A 49 8.42 -8.49 -30.90
C LYS A 49 9.29 -8.62 -29.65
N PHE A 50 9.42 -9.83 -29.11
CA PHE A 50 9.98 -10.01 -27.77
C PHE A 50 11.11 -11.04 -27.68
N VAL A 51 11.17 -12.02 -28.58
CA VAL A 51 12.21 -13.08 -28.54
C VAL A 51 13.41 -12.75 -29.44
N LYS A 52 13.17 -12.18 -30.63
CA LYS A 52 14.26 -11.82 -31.57
C LYS A 52 15.26 -10.81 -31.01
N SER A 53 14.87 -10.00 -30.01
CA SER A 53 15.70 -8.96 -29.38
C SER A 53 16.39 -9.39 -28.08
N ASP A 54 16.10 -10.57 -27.51
CA ASP A 54 16.78 -11.10 -26.31
C ASP A 54 17.35 -12.53 -26.54
N PRO A 55 18.67 -12.66 -26.73
CA PRO A 55 19.34 -13.95 -26.97
C PRO A 55 19.10 -15.01 -25.86
N ARG A 56 18.84 -14.60 -24.62
CA ARG A 56 18.68 -15.52 -23.46
C ARG A 56 17.30 -16.18 -23.44
N VAL A 57 16.27 -15.43 -23.86
CA VAL A 57 14.91 -15.96 -24.04
C VAL A 57 14.89 -16.96 -25.19
N LEU A 58 15.62 -16.64 -26.27
CA LEU A 58 15.79 -17.50 -27.43
C LEU A 58 16.51 -18.82 -27.07
N GLU A 59 17.56 -18.77 -26.25
CA GLU A 59 18.27 -19.96 -25.76
C GLU A 59 17.41 -20.83 -24.83
N THR A 60 16.60 -20.21 -23.98
CA THR A 60 15.66 -20.92 -23.08
C THR A 60 14.59 -21.67 -23.88
N LEU A 61 14.01 -21.03 -24.90
CA LEU A 61 12.97 -21.62 -25.75
C LEU A 61 13.50 -22.72 -26.69
N LYS A 62 14.75 -22.61 -27.15
CA LYS A 62 15.41 -23.66 -27.96
C LYS A 62 15.39 -25.04 -27.29
N SER A 63 15.54 -25.09 -25.97
CA SER A 63 15.53 -26.36 -25.22
C SER A 63 14.21 -27.14 -25.33
N LEU A 64 13.10 -26.47 -25.65
CA LEU A 64 11.80 -27.07 -25.93
C LEU A 64 11.67 -27.42 -27.42
N ALA A 65 12.15 -26.52 -28.30
CA ALA A 65 12.16 -26.66 -29.75
C ALA A 65 13.04 -27.80 -30.28
N GLU A 66 14.02 -28.22 -29.49
CA GLU A 66 15.02 -29.23 -29.84
C GLU A 66 14.83 -30.53 -29.05
N ASN A 67 13.74 -30.65 -28.29
CA ASN A 67 13.46 -31.86 -27.51
C ASN A 67 12.89 -32.97 -28.39
N ASP A 68 13.72 -33.95 -28.76
CA ASP A 68 13.35 -35.05 -29.66
C ASP A 68 12.06 -35.78 -29.28
N LYS A 69 11.79 -35.99 -27.98
CA LYS A 69 10.57 -36.68 -27.53
C LYS A 69 9.32 -35.82 -27.73
N ILE A 70 9.44 -34.51 -27.60
CA ILE A 70 8.35 -33.57 -27.86
C ILE A 70 8.14 -33.44 -29.37
N LEU A 71 9.22 -33.31 -30.15
CA LEU A 71 9.13 -33.22 -31.61
C LEU A 71 8.57 -34.48 -32.26
N GLN A 72 8.89 -35.67 -31.77
CA GLN A 72 8.27 -36.92 -32.22
C GLN A 72 6.75 -36.94 -31.95
N ARG A 73 6.30 -36.36 -30.84
CA ARG A 73 4.86 -36.24 -30.52
C ARG A 73 4.16 -35.21 -31.40
N VAL A 74 4.80 -34.06 -31.64
CA VAL A 74 4.28 -33.03 -32.55
C VAL A 74 4.22 -33.54 -33.99
N ALA A 75 5.25 -34.24 -34.47
CA ALA A 75 5.25 -34.86 -35.80
C ALA A 75 4.16 -35.94 -35.92
N ALA A 76 3.88 -36.71 -34.86
CA ALA A 76 2.79 -37.68 -34.84
C ALA A 76 1.40 -37.01 -34.86
N LEU A 77 1.24 -35.86 -34.19
CA LEU A 77 0.00 -35.07 -34.21
C LEU A 77 -0.22 -34.35 -35.57
N LEU A 78 0.83 -34.18 -36.37
CA LEU A 78 0.81 -33.57 -37.70
C LEU A 78 0.88 -34.60 -38.86
N ALA A 79 0.76 -35.90 -38.57
CA ALA A 79 1.02 -36.96 -39.55
C ALA A 79 0.15 -36.88 -40.82
N ASP A 80 -1.09 -36.39 -40.70
CA ASP A 80 -2.03 -36.23 -41.82
C ASP A 80 -1.87 -34.89 -42.58
N HIS A 81 -0.87 -34.08 -42.19
CA HIS A 81 -0.62 -32.74 -42.72
C HIS A 81 0.84 -32.58 -43.19
N PRO A 82 1.20 -33.16 -44.36
CA PRO A 82 2.60 -33.22 -44.83
C PRO A 82 3.27 -31.86 -45.01
N ALA A 83 2.52 -30.82 -45.38
CA ALA A 83 3.04 -29.45 -45.48
C ALA A 83 3.42 -28.84 -44.11
N ALA A 84 2.68 -29.16 -43.04
CA ALA A 84 2.97 -28.72 -41.67
C ALA A 84 4.16 -29.49 -41.06
N VAL A 85 4.33 -30.76 -41.43
CA VAL A 85 5.50 -31.57 -41.04
C VAL A 85 6.79 -30.99 -41.63
N ASP A 86 6.75 -30.49 -42.87
CA ASP A 86 7.91 -29.85 -43.51
C ASP A 86 8.32 -28.53 -42.83
N GLN A 87 7.39 -27.81 -42.20
CA GLN A 87 7.64 -26.56 -41.47
C GLN A 87 8.38 -26.78 -40.14
N LEU A 88 8.33 -27.99 -39.58
CA LEU A 88 9.13 -28.38 -38.40
C LEU A 88 10.64 -28.34 -38.64
N LYS A 89 11.14 -27.95 -39.82
CA LYS A 89 12.56 -27.65 -40.05
C LYS A 89 13.01 -26.35 -39.35
N SER A 90 12.08 -25.43 -39.08
CA SER A 90 12.36 -24.17 -38.36
C SER A 90 12.16 -24.31 -36.84
N GLY A 91 13.10 -23.80 -36.05
CA GLY A 91 13.00 -23.81 -34.58
C GLY A 91 11.83 -22.98 -34.04
N GLU A 92 11.42 -21.94 -34.75
CA GLU A 92 10.28 -21.08 -34.40
C GLU A 92 8.94 -21.81 -34.64
N GLU A 93 8.79 -22.46 -35.80
CA GLU A 93 7.62 -23.26 -36.15
C GLU A 93 7.44 -24.47 -35.22
N ARG A 94 8.55 -25.12 -34.81
CA ARG A 94 8.50 -26.18 -33.80
C ARG A 94 7.85 -25.70 -32.51
N LEU A 95 8.19 -24.50 -32.07
CA LEU A 95 7.65 -23.93 -30.84
C LEU A 95 6.20 -23.50 -30.99
N ALA A 96 5.82 -22.97 -32.14
CA ALA A 96 4.44 -22.63 -32.49
C ALA A 96 3.53 -23.87 -32.44
N TYR A 97 3.94 -24.97 -33.06
CA TYR A 97 3.19 -26.22 -32.99
C TYR A 97 3.20 -26.86 -31.58
N ILE A 98 4.32 -26.81 -30.85
CA ILE A 98 4.38 -27.31 -29.46
C ILE A 98 3.38 -26.56 -28.58
N TYR A 99 3.35 -25.24 -28.71
CA TYR A 99 2.42 -24.37 -27.99
C TYR A 99 0.96 -24.63 -28.40
N GLN A 100 0.68 -24.72 -29.70
CA GLN A 100 -0.66 -25.00 -30.23
C GLN A 100 -1.25 -26.28 -29.63
N PHE A 101 -0.51 -27.39 -29.67
CA PHE A 101 -1.01 -28.68 -29.17
C PHE A 101 -1.11 -28.74 -27.64
N TRP A 102 -0.22 -28.06 -26.93
CA TRP A 102 -0.30 -27.93 -25.48
C TRP A 102 -1.51 -27.06 -25.05
N ALA A 103 -1.71 -25.90 -25.69
CA ALA A 103 -2.83 -25.00 -25.43
C ALA A 103 -4.20 -25.62 -25.76
N ALA A 104 -4.25 -26.49 -26.77
CA ALA A 104 -5.42 -27.29 -27.10
C ALA A 104 -5.65 -28.47 -26.14
N GLY A 105 -4.78 -28.69 -25.15
CA GLY A 105 -4.85 -29.81 -24.20
C GLY A 105 -4.51 -31.17 -24.80
N GLN A 106 -3.91 -31.19 -26.00
CA GLN A 106 -3.58 -32.41 -26.76
C GLN A 106 -2.17 -32.93 -26.49
N MET A 107 -1.35 -32.18 -25.74
CA MET A 107 0.01 -32.58 -25.36
C MET A 107 0.37 -32.14 -23.94
N ASP A 108 0.85 -33.08 -23.13
CA ASP A 108 1.40 -32.83 -21.79
C ASP A 108 2.89 -32.46 -21.84
N LEU A 109 3.25 -31.35 -21.19
CA LEU A 109 4.63 -30.91 -20.96
C LEU A 109 5.14 -31.38 -19.57
N PRO A 110 6.45 -31.56 -19.37
CA PRO A 110 6.99 -32.27 -18.20
C PRO A 110 6.88 -31.48 -16.88
N LEU A 111 5.73 -31.51 -16.20
CA LEU A 111 5.55 -31.01 -14.83
C LEU A 111 4.61 -31.92 -13.98
N GLY A 112 5.17 -32.70 -13.05
CA GLY A 112 4.40 -33.59 -12.15
C GLY A 112 3.68 -32.88 -10.97
N LYS A 113 2.44 -33.32 -10.68
CA LYS A 113 1.46 -32.72 -9.73
C LYS A 113 1.87 -32.79 -8.23
N PRO A 114 1.79 -31.68 -7.44
CA PRO A 114 1.95 -31.67 -5.96
C PRO A 114 0.62 -31.64 -5.18
N ARG A 115 0.62 -32.16 -3.93
CA ARG A 115 -0.61 -32.43 -3.12
C ARG A 115 -1.03 -31.40 -2.05
N THR A 116 -0.29 -30.32 -1.72
CA THR A 116 -0.76 -29.24 -0.78
C THR A 116 -0.36 -27.81 -1.19
N LEU A 117 -1.05 -26.76 -0.69
CA LEU A 117 -0.95 -25.34 -1.16
C LEU A 117 0.37 -24.64 -0.78
N LEU A 118 0.85 -24.79 0.46
CA LEU A 118 2.16 -24.25 0.90
C LEU A 118 3.33 -24.99 0.20
N GLN A 119 3.17 -26.29 -0.06
CA GLN A 119 4.16 -27.06 -0.83
C GLN A 119 4.14 -26.69 -2.32
N LYS A 120 2.98 -26.36 -2.90
CA LYS A 120 2.86 -25.80 -4.26
C LYS A 120 3.58 -24.46 -4.36
N LEU A 121 3.39 -23.57 -3.37
CA LEU A 121 4.06 -22.26 -3.30
C LEU A 121 5.58 -22.41 -3.15
N ARG A 122 6.04 -23.24 -2.20
CA ARG A 122 7.47 -23.51 -1.97
C ARG A 122 8.12 -24.20 -3.16
N LYS A 123 7.41 -25.12 -3.85
CA LYS A 123 7.88 -25.79 -5.08
C LYS A 123 7.94 -24.82 -6.26
N PHE A 124 6.98 -23.91 -6.38
CA PHE A 124 6.97 -22.83 -7.38
C PHE A 124 8.20 -21.91 -7.20
N PHE A 125 8.42 -21.36 -6.00
CA PHE A 125 9.58 -20.48 -5.77
C PHE A 125 10.92 -21.21 -5.89
N ARG A 126 11.04 -22.47 -5.43
CA ARG A 126 12.24 -23.30 -5.63
C ARG A 126 12.55 -23.58 -7.11
N ARG A 127 11.54 -23.54 -8.00
CA ARG A 127 11.68 -23.65 -9.46
C ARG A 127 12.08 -22.32 -10.11
N VAL A 128 11.51 -21.20 -9.65
CA VAL A 128 11.82 -19.84 -10.11
C VAL A 128 13.26 -19.41 -9.74
N LEU A 129 13.77 -19.88 -8.60
CA LEU A 129 15.09 -19.51 -8.07
C LEU A 129 16.28 -20.33 -8.63
N GLY A 130 16.08 -21.14 -9.68
CA GLY A 130 17.18 -21.65 -10.51
C GLY A 130 17.74 -23.04 -10.19
N LEU A 131 17.00 -23.95 -9.55
CA LEU A 131 17.40 -25.36 -9.38
C LEU A 131 16.73 -26.32 -10.38
N VAL A 132 16.47 -25.90 -11.63
CA VAL A 132 15.79 -26.75 -12.62
C VAL A 132 16.24 -26.49 -14.07
N LYS A 133 16.13 -27.55 -14.90
CA LYS A 133 16.57 -27.63 -16.30
C LYS A 133 15.83 -26.65 -17.22
N ASP A 134 16.53 -26.16 -18.26
CA ASP A 134 16.05 -25.10 -19.15
C ASP A 134 14.72 -25.42 -19.88
N SER A 135 14.43 -26.70 -20.11
CA SER A 135 13.15 -27.13 -20.68
C SER A 135 11.94 -26.79 -19.81
N GLU A 136 12.07 -26.73 -18.48
CA GLU A 136 10.96 -26.37 -17.59
C GLU A 136 10.73 -24.84 -17.52
N ARG A 137 11.76 -24.03 -17.82
CA ARG A 137 11.67 -22.57 -17.91
C ARG A 137 10.89 -22.13 -19.15
N ALA A 138 11.09 -22.82 -20.27
CA ALA A 138 10.35 -22.57 -21.51
C ALA A 138 8.84 -22.85 -21.37
N VAL A 139 8.44 -23.90 -20.65
CA VAL A 139 7.03 -24.22 -20.37
C VAL A 139 6.34 -23.11 -19.56
N ALA A 140 7.04 -22.54 -18.58
CA ALA A 140 6.49 -21.44 -17.75
C ALA A 140 6.28 -20.15 -18.55
N LEU A 141 7.10 -19.89 -19.58
CA LEU A 141 6.92 -18.76 -20.50
C LEU A 141 5.64 -18.94 -21.34
N PHE A 142 5.37 -20.18 -21.80
CA PHE A 142 4.14 -20.51 -22.53
C PHE A 142 2.89 -20.38 -21.65
N GLU A 143 2.95 -20.77 -20.37
CA GLU A 143 1.85 -20.57 -19.41
C GLU A 143 1.54 -19.09 -19.16
N ALA A 144 2.57 -18.24 -19.00
CA ALA A 144 2.40 -16.80 -18.78
C ALA A 144 1.83 -16.08 -20.01
N PHE A 145 2.26 -16.47 -21.22
CA PHE A 145 1.74 -15.96 -22.48
C PHE A 145 0.28 -16.40 -22.73
N HIS A 146 -0.03 -17.69 -22.52
CA HIS A 146 -1.38 -18.25 -22.71
C HIS A 146 -2.41 -17.73 -21.72
N GLY A 147 -1.99 -17.44 -20.48
CA GLY A 147 -2.85 -16.93 -19.42
C GLY A 147 -3.36 -15.50 -19.60
N GLY A 148 -3.04 -14.84 -20.73
CA GLY A 148 -3.53 -13.49 -21.04
C GLY A 148 -3.02 -12.41 -20.09
N GLN A 149 -1.95 -12.67 -19.32
CA GLN A 149 -1.41 -11.75 -18.30
C GLN A 149 -0.71 -10.51 -18.89
N LEU A 150 -0.80 -10.33 -20.21
CA LEU A 150 -0.31 -9.18 -20.97
C LEU A 150 -1.42 -8.49 -21.80
N ALA A 151 -2.68 -8.90 -21.68
CA ALA A 151 -3.77 -8.41 -22.51
C ALA A 151 -5.06 -8.13 -21.72
N GLU A 152 -5.22 -6.86 -21.34
CA GLU A 152 -6.47 -6.07 -21.29
C GLU A 152 -6.80 -5.35 -19.96
N PRO A 153 -7.21 -4.07 -20.03
CA PRO A 153 -7.81 -3.36 -18.90
C PRO A 153 -9.18 -3.96 -18.56
N SER A 154 -9.45 -4.08 -17.25
CA SER A 154 -10.76 -4.48 -16.73
C SER A 154 -11.90 -3.62 -17.29
N ALA A 155 -13.13 -4.14 -17.30
CA ALA A 155 -14.33 -3.39 -17.72
C ALA A 155 -14.49 -2.04 -17.01
N ALA A 156 -14.00 -1.90 -15.77
CA ALA A 156 -13.95 -0.64 -15.04
C ALA A 156 -12.94 0.36 -15.65
N GLY A 157 -11.80 -0.11 -16.16
CA GLY A 157 -10.83 0.71 -16.89
C GLY A 157 -11.39 1.26 -18.20
N LYS A 158 -12.23 0.49 -18.91
CA LYS A 158 -12.92 0.96 -20.13
C LYS A 158 -14.00 2.00 -19.82
N VAL A 159 -14.67 1.90 -18.66
CA VAL A 159 -15.65 2.90 -18.19
C VAL A 159 -14.97 4.18 -17.72
N ILE A 160 -13.88 4.07 -16.95
CA ILE A 160 -13.07 5.22 -16.50
C ILE A 160 -12.46 5.95 -17.71
N ALA A 161 -11.92 5.22 -18.70
CA ALA A 161 -11.42 5.81 -19.93
C ALA A 161 -12.52 6.55 -20.72
N ARG A 162 -13.73 5.99 -20.81
CA ARG A 162 -14.88 6.65 -21.46
C ARG A 162 -15.32 7.94 -20.72
N VAL A 163 -15.23 7.97 -19.39
CA VAL A 163 -15.50 9.17 -18.57
C VAL A 163 -14.43 10.25 -18.77
N LEU A 164 -13.21 9.85 -19.16
CA LEU A 164 -12.07 10.75 -19.36
C LEU A 164 -11.94 11.27 -20.80
N ASP A 165 -12.34 10.46 -21.79
CA ASP A 165 -12.33 10.82 -23.21
C ASP A 165 -13.36 11.93 -23.51
N GLU A 166 -14.43 12.00 -22.72
CA GLU A 166 -15.42 13.08 -22.76
C GLU A 166 -15.03 14.24 -21.82
N GLY A 167 -13.90 14.88 -22.13
CA GLY A 167 -13.38 16.03 -21.38
C GLY A 167 -14.42 17.13 -21.15
N THR A 168 -14.51 17.64 -19.91
CA THR A 168 -15.32 18.81 -19.45
C THR A 168 -16.84 18.84 -19.75
N GLY A 169 -17.36 17.98 -20.62
CA GLY A 169 -18.77 17.91 -21.00
C GLY A 169 -19.64 17.22 -19.95
N VAL A 170 -19.12 16.17 -19.30
CA VAL A 170 -19.84 15.42 -18.25
C VAL A 170 -20.03 16.26 -16.98
N LEU A 171 -19.11 17.18 -16.67
CA LEU A 171 -19.28 18.11 -15.54
C LEU A 171 -20.42 19.12 -15.75
N LYS A 172 -20.75 19.45 -17.02
CA LYS A 172 -21.97 20.21 -17.37
C LYS A 172 -23.21 19.31 -17.50
N ALA A 173 -23.06 18.07 -17.98
CA ALA A 173 -24.13 17.07 -18.03
C ALA A 173 -24.54 16.52 -16.65
N ARG A 174 -23.79 16.87 -15.59
CA ARG A 174 -24.12 16.65 -14.17
C ARG A 174 -25.46 17.28 -13.75
N ARG A 175 -25.98 18.22 -14.55
CA ARG A 175 -27.13 19.08 -14.22
C ARG A 175 -28.47 18.62 -14.79
N SER A 176 -28.55 17.56 -15.61
CA SER A 176 -29.82 17.20 -16.25
C SER A 176 -30.21 15.71 -16.31
N ILE A 177 -29.50 14.75 -15.69
CA ILE A 177 -29.84 13.32 -15.88
C ILE A 177 -29.75 12.46 -14.60
N ASP A 178 -30.88 11.83 -14.29
CA ASP A 178 -31.25 10.69 -13.41
C ASP A 178 -30.39 10.23 -12.22
N GLY A 179 -31.09 9.86 -11.13
CA GLY A 179 -30.50 9.29 -9.91
C GLY A 179 -29.72 7.99 -10.11
N LEU A 180 -29.93 7.27 -11.23
CA LEU A 180 -29.18 6.07 -11.60
C LEU A 180 -27.73 6.39 -12.00
N THR A 181 -27.51 7.46 -12.76
CA THR A 181 -26.18 7.90 -13.21
C THR A 181 -25.36 8.44 -12.05
N GLN A 182 -25.98 9.20 -11.14
CA GLN A 182 -25.35 9.63 -9.89
C GLN A 182 -24.99 8.46 -8.97
N TRP A 183 -25.85 7.46 -8.87
CA TRP A 183 -25.56 6.23 -8.11
C TRP A 183 -24.40 5.44 -8.70
N LEU A 184 -24.35 5.26 -10.03
CA LEU A 184 -23.23 4.60 -10.72
C LEU A 184 -21.92 5.38 -10.56
N ALA A 185 -21.96 6.70 -10.65
CA ALA A 185 -20.82 7.58 -10.41
C ALA A 185 -20.31 7.47 -8.96
N ALA A 186 -21.17 7.60 -7.95
CA ALA A 186 -20.77 7.48 -6.54
C ALA A 186 -20.19 6.08 -6.20
N LYS A 187 -20.66 5.02 -6.88
CA LYS A 187 -20.12 3.66 -6.73
C LYS A 187 -18.83 3.42 -7.51
N THR A 188 -18.38 4.34 -8.36
CA THR A 188 -17.16 4.15 -9.16
C THR A 188 -16.13 5.23 -8.92
N MET A 189 -16.50 6.38 -8.36
CA MET A 189 -15.58 7.48 -8.05
C MET A 189 -14.80 7.23 -6.76
N PRO A 190 -13.52 7.65 -6.69
CA PRO A 190 -12.76 7.70 -5.44
C PRO A 190 -13.48 8.53 -4.35
N ALA A 191 -13.31 8.15 -3.09
CA ALA A 191 -13.87 8.87 -1.94
C ALA A 191 -13.41 10.35 -1.91
N GLU A 192 -12.13 10.61 -2.19
CA GLU A 192 -11.60 11.97 -2.34
C GLU A 192 -12.36 12.76 -3.41
N THR A 193 -12.57 12.16 -4.58
CA THR A 193 -13.23 12.81 -5.71
C THR A 193 -14.69 13.13 -5.39
N ILE A 194 -15.38 12.28 -4.62
CA ILE A 194 -16.75 12.57 -4.16
C ILE A 194 -16.78 13.85 -3.34
N LEU A 195 -15.87 14.01 -2.38
CA LEU A 195 -15.79 15.21 -1.55
C LEU A 195 -15.32 16.44 -2.35
N ALA A 196 -14.23 16.30 -3.10
CA ALA A 196 -13.62 17.39 -3.89
C ALA A 196 -14.55 17.91 -5.00
N THR A 197 -15.51 17.12 -5.45
CA THR A 197 -16.49 17.52 -6.47
C THR A 197 -17.89 17.74 -5.91
N SER A 198 -18.07 17.71 -4.59
CA SER A 198 -19.33 18.02 -3.93
C SER A 198 -19.79 19.44 -4.25
N GLU A 199 -21.10 19.71 -4.24
CA GLU A 199 -21.60 21.08 -4.38
C GLU A 199 -21.49 21.90 -3.06
N SER A 200 -21.13 21.26 -1.93
CA SER A 200 -20.79 21.96 -0.68
C SER A 200 -19.32 22.34 -0.66
N LYS A 201 -19.02 23.61 -0.34
CA LYS A 201 -17.64 24.09 -0.17
C LYS A 201 -16.99 23.48 1.07
N ALA A 202 -17.75 23.28 2.14
CA ALA A 202 -17.27 22.60 3.34
C ALA A 202 -16.82 21.16 3.03
N ALA A 203 -17.54 20.44 2.15
CA ALA A 203 -17.13 19.11 1.71
C ALA A 203 -15.85 19.13 0.86
N GLN A 204 -15.68 20.14 -0.01
CA GLN A 204 -14.45 20.32 -0.80
C GLN A 204 -13.23 20.62 0.08
N ALA A 205 -13.39 21.46 1.10
CA ALA A 205 -12.35 21.73 2.08
C ALA A 205 -12.00 20.47 2.89
N LEU A 206 -13.02 19.74 3.34
CA LEU A 206 -12.84 18.49 4.08
C LEU A 206 -12.07 17.42 3.27
N ALA A 207 -12.23 17.39 1.94
CA ALA A 207 -11.45 16.50 1.06
C ALA A 207 -9.94 16.70 1.25
N LYS A 208 -9.50 17.97 1.26
CA LYS A 208 -8.09 18.36 1.36
C LYS A 208 -7.51 18.08 2.75
N GLU A 209 -8.32 18.23 3.79
CA GLU A 209 -7.92 17.89 5.16
C GLU A 209 -7.69 16.38 5.34
N PHE A 210 -8.49 15.54 4.68
CA PHE A 210 -8.29 14.10 4.72
C PHE A 210 -7.08 13.66 3.88
N PHE A 211 -6.93 14.19 2.66
CA PHE A 211 -5.91 13.72 1.73
C PHE A 211 -5.49 14.81 0.73
N THR A 212 -4.17 15.07 0.68
CA THR A 212 -3.57 15.94 -0.33
C THR A 212 -2.97 15.08 -1.45
N ASN A 213 -3.76 14.85 -2.50
CA ASN A 213 -3.37 13.96 -3.58
C ASN A 213 -2.11 14.45 -4.32
N PRO A 214 -1.04 13.63 -4.43
CA PRO A 214 0.21 14.01 -5.09
C PRO A 214 0.09 14.15 -6.61
N GLY A 215 -0.99 13.65 -7.22
CA GLY A 215 -1.35 13.88 -8.62
C GLY A 215 -2.18 15.15 -8.87
N ASP A 216 -2.50 15.89 -7.80
CA ASP A 216 -3.24 17.13 -7.86
C ASP A 216 -2.33 18.31 -7.47
N GLU A 217 -1.99 19.15 -8.46
CA GLU A 217 -1.13 20.31 -8.24
C GLU A 217 -1.68 21.30 -7.21
N ASP A 218 -3.00 21.51 -7.19
CA ASP A 218 -3.65 22.48 -6.31
C ASP A 218 -3.66 22.01 -4.84
N ALA A 219 -3.52 20.70 -4.62
CA ALA A 219 -3.44 20.11 -3.28
C ALA A 219 -2.10 20.41 -2.57
N ALA A 220 -1.11 20.93 -3.27
CA ALA A 220 0.19 21.29 -2.70
C ALA A 220 0.17 22.63 -1.94
N GLN A 221 -0.83 23.49 -2.22
CA GLN A 221 -1.05 24.76 -1.52
C GLN A 221 -1.72 24.57 -0.15
N GLU A 222 -2.18 23.35 0.12
CA GLU A 222 -2.87 22.97 1.35
C GLU A 222 -1.89 22.32 2.33
N ALA A 223 -2.23 22.36 3.62
CA ALA A 223 -1.49 21.61 4.63
C ALA A 223 -1.54 20.09 4.35
N GLU A 224 -0.53 19.36 4.81
CA GLU A 224 -0.47 17.90 4.66
C GLU A 224 -1.76 17.22 5.16
N GLY A 225 -2.41 16.44 4.28
CA GLY A 225 -3.64 15.74 4.60
C GLY A 225 -3.42 14.64 5.65
N TYR A 226 -4.47 14.35 6.43
CA TYR A 226 -4.45 13.33 7.50
C TYR A 226 -3.88 11.98 7.05
N LEU A 227 -4.29 11.48 5.89
CA LEU A 227 -3.83 10.18 5.37
C LEU A 227 -2.35 10.20 4.96
N ASN A 228 -1.84 11.35 4.51
CA ASN A 228 -0.41 11.54 4.20
C ASN A 228 0.40 11.59 5.49
N ALA A 229 0.01 12.48 6.42
CA ALA A 229 0.70 12.68 7.70
C ALA A 229 0.76 11.41 8.53
N ARG A 230 -0.36 10.68 8.65
CA ARG A 230 -0.39 9.47 9.49
C ARG A 230 0.59 8.39 9.05
N ARG A 231 0.87 8.32 7.74
CA ARG A 231 1.80 7.34 7.16
C ARG A 231 3.23 7.82 7.34
N ARG A 232 3.53 9.03 6.86
CA ARG A 232 4.88 9.63 6.91
C ARG A 232 5.41 9.71 8.33
N VAL A 233 4.62 10.24 9.26
CA VAL A 233 5.05 10.46 10.64
C VAL A 233 5.23 9.13 11.38
N ALA A 234 4.33 8.16 11.20
CA ALA A 234 4.49 6.83 11.81
C ALA A 234 5.77 6.14 11.31
N ALA A 235 6.04 6.17 10.01
CA ALA A 235 7.26 5.63 9.43
C ALA A 235 8.51 6.30 10.03
N ARG A 236 8.53 7.62 10.20
CA ARG A 236 9.66 8.33 10.82
C ARG A 236 9.94 7.91 12.26
N TYR A 237 8.90 7.75 13.08
CA TYR A 237 9.06 7.28 14.46
C TYR A 237 9.52 5.83 14.51
N ASN A 238 8.95 4.95 13.66
CA ASN A 238 9.42 3.57 13.51
C ASN A 238 10.89 3.53 13.09
N ASN A 239 11.28 4.29 12.08
CA ASN A 239 12.66 4.29 11.57
C ASN A 239 13.65 4.81 12.60
N THR A 240 13.28 5.84 13.36
CA THR A 240 14.09 6.32 14.49
C THR A 240 14.22 5.24 15.57
N PHE A 241 13.16 4.48 15.83
CA PHE A 241 13.19 3.33 16.72
C PHE A 241 14.08 2.20 16.19
N ALA A 242 14.02 1.84 14.90
CA ALA A 242 14.93 0.86 14.30
C ALA A 242 16.40 1.23 14.51
N GLN A 243 16.76 2.50 14.35
CA GLN A 243 18.13 2.96 14.61
C GLN A 243 18.54 2.81 16.08
N ALA A 244 17.59 2.87 17.03
CA ALA A 244 17.86 2.66 18.45
C ALA A 244 18.17 1.21 18.80
N ILE A 245 17.69 0.25 18.00
CA ILE A 245 17.88 -1.20 18.22
C ILE A 245 18.79 -1.85 17.19
N LYS A 246 19.43 -1.05 16.33
CA LYS A 246 20.31 -1.55 15.27
C LYS A 246 21.46 -2.37 15.86
N GLY A 247 21.66 -3.57 15.32
CA GLY A 247 22.72 -4.49 15.75
C GLY A 247 22.38 -5.33 16.99
N LEU A 248 21.18 -5.19 17.57
CA LEU A 248 20.72 -6.06 18.64
C LEU A 248 20.16 -7.38 18.09
N SER A 249 20.49 -8.50 18.73
CA SER A 249 19.85 -9.79 18.44
C SER A 249 18.43 -9.86 18.99
N ASP A 250 17.63 -10.87 18.58
CA ASP A 250 16.29 -11.10 19.14
C ASP A 250 16.30 -11.29 20.67
N ARG A 251 17.35 -11.96 21.18
CA ARG A 251 17.57 -12.13 22.62
C ARG A 251 17.84 -10.77 23.29
N ASP A 252 18.66 -9.94 22.67
CA ASP A 252 18.97 -8.60 23.18
C ASP A 252 17.72 -7.71 23.19
N MET A 253 16.94 -7.71 22.12
CA MET A 253 15.69 -6.95 22.04
C MET A 253 14.68 -7.41 23.09
N THR A 254 14.59 -8.72 23.33
CA THR A 254 13.77 -9.27 24.42
C THR A 254 14.24 -8.73 25.77
N GLN A 255 15.55 -8.71 26.03
CA GLN A 255 16.10 -8.21 27.29
C GLN A 255 15.91 -6.70 27.44
N VAL A 256 16.08 -5.92 26.37
CA VAL A 256 15.77 -4.48 26.33
C VAL A 256 14.29 -4.23 26.63
N SER A 257 13.38 -5.03 26.07
CA SER A 257 11.95 -4.95 26.39
C SER A 257 11.69 -5.16 27.88
N LYS A 258 12.40 -6.09 28.53
CA LYS A 258 12.26 -6.32 29.97
C LYS A 258 12.74 -5.12 30.79
N TYR A 259 13.89 -4.54 30.47
CA TYR A 259 14.39 -3.34 31.17
C TYR A 259 13.45 -2.14 31.02
N LEU A 260 12.81 -1.99 29.85
CA LEU A 260 11.81 -0.96 29.62
C LEU A 260 10.53 -1.22 30.44
N GLN A 261 10.06 -2.46 30.48
CA GLN A 261 8.86 -2.86 31.21
C GLN A 261 9.02 -2.79 32.73
N SER A 262 10.20 -3.17 33.25
CA SER A 262 10.52 -3.10 34.68
C SER A 262 10.99 -1.72 35.13
N GLU A 263 11.01 -0.73 34.23
CA GLU A 263 11.45 0.65 34.52
C GLU A 263 12.88 0.74 35.11
N ALA A 264 13.76 -0.18 34.70
CA ALA A 264 15.11 -0.32 35.23
C ALA A 264 15.95 0.97 35.10
N GLU A 265 16.82 1.24 36.07
CA GLU A 265 17.75 2.38 35.97
C GLU A 265 18.81 2.12 34.90
N LEU A 266 19.21 3.16 34.18
CA LEU A 266 20.26 3.03 33.15
C LEU A 266 21.61 2.61 33.74
N ALA A 267 21.89 3.00 34.99
CA ALA A 267 23.10 2.60 35.69
C ALA A 267 23.16 1.09 35.94
N ASP A 268 21.99 0.46 36.15
CA ASP A 268 21.88 -0.95 36.54
C ASP A 268 21.91 -1.91 35.35
N ILE A 269 21.88 -1.41 34.10
CA ILE A 269 21.92 -2.24 32.90
C ILE A 269 23.37 -2.57 32.55
N PRO A 270 23.90 -3.78 32.77
CA PRO A 270 25.35 -4.02 32.66
C PRO A 270 25.87 -3.86 31.21
N TYR A 271 25.10 -4.31 30.23
CA TYR A 271 25.54 -4.34 28.83
C TYR A 271 25.30 -2.99 28.14
N ALA A 272 26.38 -2.35 27.67
CA ALA A 272 26.34 -1.00 27.13
C ALA A 272 25.38 -0.83 25.92
N PRO A 273 25.32 -1.75 24.94
CA PRO A 273 24.35 -1.65 23.86
C PRO A 273 22.88 -1.69 24.34
N HIS A 274 22.55 -2.50 25.36
CA HIS A 274 21.20 -2.47 25.95
C HIS A 274 20.93 -1.13 26.62
N ARG A 275 21.88 -0.61 27.38
CA ARG A 275 21.77 0.69 28.06
C ARG A 275 21.51 1.83 27.07
N GLU A 276 22.28 1.85 25.98
CA GLU A 276 22.14 2.84 24.91
C GLU A 276 20.78 2.73 24.22
N ALA A 277 20.34 1.51 23.89
CA ALA A 277 19.02 1.27 23.30
C ALA A 277 17.89 1.74 24.22
N VAL A 278 17.93 1.39 25.51
CA VAL A 278 16.93 1.82 26.50
C VAL A 278 16.90 3.36 26.60
N ALA A 279 18.06 4.01 26.67
CA ALA A 279 18.14 5.47 26.73
C ALA A 279 17.54 6.13 25.48
N LYS A 280 17.90 5.65 24.28
CA LYS A 280 17.37 6.15 23.00
C LYS A 280 15.86 5.94 22.89
N ILE A 281 15.35 4.77 23.27
CA ILE A 281 13.93 4.44 23.24
C ILE A 281 13.14 5.32 24.21
N ARG A 282 13.60 5.51 25.46
CA ARG A 282 12.96 6.43 26.41
C ARG A 282 12.90 7.86 25.87
N GLY A 283 14.01 8.36 25.33
CA GLY A 283 14.05 9.68 24.70
C GLY A 283 13.12 9.79 23.49
N LEU A 284 12.97 8.73 22.70
CA LEU A 284 12.02 8.69 21.58
C LEU A 284 10.57 8.70 22.06
N LEU A 285 10.23 7.93 23.09
CA LEU A 285 8.88 7.89 23.67
C LEU A 285 8.48 9.24 24.27
N GLN A 286 9.42 9.96 24.91
CA GLN A 286 9.18 11.32 25.40
C GLN A 286 8.94 12.31 24.26
N ARG A 287 9.74 12.24 23.18
CA ARG A 287 9.50 13.07 21.99
C ARG A 287 8.15 12.76 21.36
N PHE A 288 7.80 11.49 21.25
CA PHE A 288 6.53 11.07 20.68
C PHE A 288 5.35 11.50 21.55
N TYR A 289 5.48 11.44 22.88
CA TYR A 289 4.48 11.99 23.80
C TYR A 289 4.26 13.49 23.55
N LYS A 290 5.33 14.30 23.49
CA LYS A 290 5.21 15.74 23.20
C LYS A 290 4.56 16.02 21.86
N TYR A 291 4.93 15.27 20.83
CA TYR A 291 4.28 15.36 19.53
C TYR A 291 2.77 15.06 19.64
N MET A 292 2.37 13.98 20.33
CA MET A 292 0.96 13.67 20.50
C MET A 292 0.20 14.70 21.33
N SER A 293 0.73 15.10 22.50
CA SER A 293 0.03 15.98 23.44
C SER A 293 0.19 17.45 23.10
N ASP A 294 1.43 17.92 23.01
CA ASP A 294 1.77 19.34 22.98
C ASP A 294 1.60 19.91 21.57
N GLU A 295 1.96 19.13 20.54
CA GLU A 295 1.91 19.57 19.14
C GLU A 295 0.56 19.26 18.48
N ARG A 296 -0.10 18.15 18.83
CA ARG A 296 -1.34 17.68 18.19
C ARG A 296 -2.58 17.71 19.08
N GLY A 297 -2.44 18.10 20.36
CA GLY A 297 -3.56 18.27 21.27
C GLY A 297 -4.21 16.98 21.78
N LEU A 298 -3.57 15.82 21.61
CA LEU A 298 -4.10 14.56 22.14
C LEU A 298 -3.98 14.52 23.66
N GLU A 299 -5.11 14.51 24.35
CA GLU A 299 -5.14 14.39 25.80
C GLU A 299 -4.64 13.01 26.25
N LEU A 300 -3.47 13.01 26.87
CA LEU A 300 -2.82 11.82 27.43
C LEU A 300 -2.42 12.11 28.87
N GLY A 301 -2.71 11.19 29.79
CA GLY A 301 -2.17 11.27 31.15
C GLY A 301 -0.64 11.16 31.14
N HIS A 302 0.06 11.99 31.92
CA HIS A 302 1.53 11.91 32.04
C HIS A 302 1.93 10.68 32.87
N ALA A 303 2.62 9.72 32.25
CA ALA A 303 2.98 8.44 32.86
C ALA A 303 4.45 8.35 33.30
N GLY A 304 5.12 9.51 33.46
CA GLY A 304 6.50 9.61 33.92
C GLY A 304 7.55 9.44 32.82
N GLU A 305 8.80 9.78 33.14
CA GLU A 305 9.92 9.79 32.19
C GLU A 305 10.35 8.40 31.71
N LYS A 306 10.00 7.36 32.47
CA LYS A 306 10.33 5.95 32.19
C LYS A 306 9.19 5.19 31.51
N TYR A 307 8.10 5.87 31.15
CA TYR A 307 6.94 5.25 30.55
C TYR A 307 7.32 4.36 29.36
N TYR A 308 6.77 3.14 29.34
CA TYR A 308 6.83 2.22 28.23
C TYR A 308 5.42 1.69 27.92
N PRO A 309 5.00 1.66 26.63
CA PRO A 309 3.70 1.11 26.25
C PRO A 309 3.52 -0.34 26.71
N ARG A 310 2.41 -0.63 27.39
CA ARG A 310 2.11 -1.96 27.91
C ARG A 310 1.17 -2.68 26.94
N VAL A 311 1.59 -3.83 26.44
CA VAL A 311 0.77 -4.76 25.64
C VAL A 311 0.62 -6.03 26.45
N TRP A 312 -0.62 -6.33 26.85
CA TRP A 312 -0.91 -7.50 27.66
C TRP A 312 -0.92 -8.76 26.81
N ASN A 313 -0.21 -9.80 27.23
CA ASN A 313 -0.21 -11.07 26.54
C ASN A 313 -1.34 -11.94 27.09
N THR A 314 -2.39 -12.13 26.30
CA THR A 314 -3.59 -12.87 26.73
C THR A 314 -3.29 -14.32 27.07
N ALA A 315 -2.37 -14.97 26.35
CA ALA A 315 -1.96 -16.34 26.66
C ALA A 315 -1.29 -16.42 28.04
N LEU A 316 -0.37 -15.50 28.34
CA LEU A 316 0.27 -15.42 29.66
C LEU A 316 -0.73 -15.05 30.76
N LEU A 317 -1.68 -14.15 30.50
CA LEU A 317 -2.73 -13.81 31.46
C LEU A 317 -3.67 -14.99 31.74
N HIS A 318 -3.95 -15.85 30.75
CA HIS A 318 -4.70 -17.08 30.95
C HIS A 318 -3.89 -18.12 31.71
N GLU A 319 -2.66 -18.38 31.29
CA GLU A 319 -1.77 -19.38 31.88
C GLU A 319 -1.42 -19.03 33.34
N LYS A 320 -1.18 -17.76 33.63
CA LYS A 320 -0.73 -17.26 34.93
C LYS A 320 -1.82 -16.49 35.68
N LYS A 321 -3.09 -16.83 35.46
CA LYS A 321 -4.23 -16.12 36.07
C LYS A 321 -4.08 -15.99 37.59
N ASP A 322 -3.77 -17.08 38.28
CA ASP A 322 -3.68 -17.09 39.74
C ASP A 322 -2.54 -16.20 40.24
N GLN A 323 -1.40 -16.19 39.53
CA GLN A 323 -0.27 -15.29 39.84
C GLN A 323 -0.64 -13.82 39.64
N PHE A 324 -1.43 -13.52 38.59
CA PHE A 324 -1.91 -12.16 38.34
C PHE A 324 -2.86 -11.68 39.43
N LEU A 325 -3.80 -12.53 39.85
CA LEU A 325 -4.73 -12.20 40.94
C LEU A 325 -4.00 -12.04 42.28
N GLN A 326 -3.03 -12.92 42.55
CA GLN A 326 -2.18 -12.81 43.74
C GLN A 326 -1.36 -11.52 43.76
N MET A 327 -0.82 -11.11 42.61
CA MET A 327 -0.10 -9.85 42.47
C MET A 327 -1.01 -8.66 42.82
N LEU A 328 -2.26 -8.65 42.33
CA LEU A 328 -3.24 -7.61 42.65
C LEU A 328 -3.57 -7.56 44.15
N THR A 329 -3.85 -8.71 44.77
CA THR A 329 -4.23 -8.76 46.19
C THR A 329 -3.05 -8.45 47.12
N THR A 330 -1.82 -8.78 46.71
CA THR A 330 -0.62 -8.55 47.54
C THR A 330 -0.16 -7.09 47.49
N HIS A 331 -0.17 -6.47 46.30
CA HIS A 331 0.46 -5.16 46.11
C HIS A 331 -0.52 -4.01 45.92
N TYR A 332 -1.80 -4.29 45.65
CA TYR A 332 -2.78 -3.27 45.22
C TYR A 332 -4.11 -3.33 45.99
N ASP A 333 -4.05 -3.73 47.26
CA ASP A 333 -5.23 -3.92 48.12
C ASP A 333 -6.14 -2.68 48.18
N ALA A 334 -5.54 -1.48 48.27
CA ALA A 334 -6.27 -0.22 48.30
C ALA A 334 -7.13 0.01 47.04
N VAL A 335 -6.65 -0.41 45.86
CA VAL A 335 -7.41 -0.30 44.60
C VAL A 335 -8.57 -1.30 44.59
N LEU A 336 -8.35 -2.50 45.11
CA LEU A 336 -9.40 -3.51 45.25
C LEU A 336 -10.48 -3.05 46.22
N GLU A 337 -10.11 -2.41 47.34
CA GLU A 337 -11.05 -1.80 48.29
C GLU A 337 -11.91 -0.72 47.65
N GLN A 338 -11.30 0.17 46.86
CA GLN A 338 -12.05 1.17 46.10
C GLN A 338 -13.04 0.52 45.13
N GLY A 339 -12.65 -0.57 44.45
CA GLY A 339 -13.55 -1.34 43.60
C GLY A 339 -14.73 -1.95 44.36
N VAL A 340 -14.50 -2.47 45.57
CA VAL A 340 -15.56 -2.97 46.46
C VAL A 340 -16.51 -1.84 46.84
N GLN A 341 -15.99 -0.69 47.26
CA GLN A 341 -16.78 0.48 47.61
C GLN A 341 -17.60 1.01 46.42
N GLY A 342 -16.99 1.12 45.24
CA GLY A 342 -17.64 1.53 44.00
C GLY A 342 -18.75 0.56 43.56
N SER A 343 -18.61 -0.73 43.89
CA SER A 343 -19.68 -1.72 43.70
C SER A 343 -20.81 -1.64 44.74
N LYS A 344 -20.73 -0.72 45.71
CA LYS A 344 -21.59 -0.62 46.89
C LYS A 344 -21.59 -1.91 47.72
N GLY A 345 -20.42 -2.54 47.84
CA GLY A 345 -20.23 -3.79 48.60
C GLY A 345 -20.79 -5.04 47.91
N LYS A 346 -21.22 -4.96 46.65
CA LYS A 346 -21.78 -6.11 45.91
C LYS A 346 -20.73 -7.11 45.44
N LEU A 347 -19.45 -6.70 45.43
CA LEU A 347 -18.33 -7.54 45.01
C LEU A 347 -17.33 -7.69 46.16
N SER A 348 -16.73 -8.87 46.29
CA SER A 348 -15.54 -9.07 47.11
C SER A 348 -14.28 -8.54 46.40
N LYS A 349 -13.17 -8.39 47.13
CA LYS A 349 -11.86 -8.02 46.56
C LYS A 349 -11.43 -9.00 45.45
N ASP A 350 -11.61 -10.30 45.67
CA ASP A 350 -11.29 -11.34 44.68
C ASP A 350 -12.15 -11.20 43.42
N GLN A 351 -13.44 -10.86 43.58
CA GLN A 351 -14.33 -10.63 42.44
C GLN A 351 -13.99 -9.34 41.69
N VAL A 352 -13.47 -8.30 42.37
CA VAL A 352 -12.93 -7.10 41.74
C VAL A 352 -11.67 -7.44 40.95
N ALA A 353 -10.73 -8.19 41.54
CA ALA A 353 -9.51 -8.62 40.87
C ALA A 353 -9.81 -9.50 39.63
N ASP A 354 -10.75 -10.45 39.75
CA ASP A 354 -11.19 -11.27 38.62
C ASP A 354 -11.85 -10.42 37.52
N ARG A 355 -12.58 -9.35 37.86
CA ARG A 355 -13.12 -8.40 36.87
C ARG A 355 -12.03 -7.59 36.18
N ILE A 356 -10.98 -7.17 36.88
CA ILE A 356 -9.83 -6.48 36.26
C ILE A 356 -9.15 -7.43 35.26
N TRP A 357 -8.91 -8.69 35.65
CA TRP A 357 -8.37 -9.71 34.76
C TRP A 357 -9.27 -9.97 33.55
N ARG A 358 -10.58 -10.17 33.75
CA ARG A 358 -11.55 -10.35 32.66
C ARG A 358 -11.57 -9.16 31.73
N ALA A 359 -11.55 -7.94 32.24
CA ALA A 359 -11.50 -6.75 31.41
C ALA A 359 -10.25 -6.71 30.52
N LEU A 360 -9.10 -7.19 31.00
CA LEU A 360 -7.88 -7.32 30.18
C LEU A 360 -8.01 -8.41 29.11
N ILE A 361 -8.63 -9.55 29.44
CA ILE A 361 -8.85 -10.67 28.51
C ILE A 361 -9.91 -10.35 27.45
N ASP A 362 -11.05 -9.79 27.87
CA ASP A 362 -12.19 -9.45 26.99
C ASP A 362 -11.83 -8.33 26.01
N ARG A 363 -10.86 -7.49 26.40
CA ARG A 363 -10.22 -6.50 25.53
C ARG A 363 -9.08 -7.10 24.68
N GLU A 364 -8.90 -8.41 24.64
CA GLU A 364 -7.81 -9.12 23.94
C GLU A 364 -6.41 -8.56 24.25
N GLY A 365 -6.21 -8.02 25.45
CA GLY A 365 -4.99 -7.32 25.86
C GLY A 365 -4.74 -5.97 25.16
N VAL A 366 -5.39 -5.72 24.02
CA VAL A 366 -5.51 -4.46 23.30
C VAL A 366 -6.65 -4.60 22.29
N ASN A 367 -7.84 -4.05 22.56
CA ASN A 367 -8.97 -4.31 21.70
C ASN A 367 -8.82 -3.51 20.39
N ASP A 368 -8.52 -4.18 19.27
CA ASP A 368 -8.65 -3.62 17.91
C ASP A 368 -10.11 -3.58 17.44
N LYS A 369 -11.07 -3.97 18.30
CA LYS A 369 -12.47 -3.60 18.05
C LYS A 369 -12.54 -2.09 18.26
N LEU A 370 -12.69 -1.40 17.14
CA LEU A 370 -13.25 -0.06 17.08
C LEU A 370 -14.52 -0.09 17.93
N ASP A 371 -14.44 0.30 19.20
CA ASP A 371 -15.61 0.84 19.87
C ASP A 371 -15.90 2.11 19.08
N ALA A 372 -16.69 1.99 18.03
CA ALA A 372 -17.36 3.11 17.42
C ALA A 372 -18.27 3.66 18.51
N GLN A 373 -17.71 4.49 19.40
CA GLN A 373 -18.42 5.03 20.56
C GLN A 373 -19.52 6.03 20.14
N ARG A 374 -19.91 6.07 18.87
CA ARG A 374 -21.01 6.88 18.39
C ARG A 374 -21.86 6.14 17.36
N GLN A 375 -23.18 6.26 17.51
CA GLN A 375 -24.17 5.70 16.57
C GLN A 375 -24.20 6.48 15.24
N ASP A 376 -23.68 7.70 15.20
CA ASP A 376 -23.69 8.64 14.07
C ASP A 376 -22.66 8.36 12.96
N GLY A 377 -21.69 7.46 13.17
CA GLY A 377 -20.73 7.07 12.14
C GLY A 377 -19.45 7.90 12.07
N VAL A 378 -19.15 8.69 13.10
CA VAL A 378 -17.86 9.39 13.28
C VAL A 378 -16.98 8.64 14.30
N LEU A 379 -15.71 8.36 13.96
CA LEU A 379 -14.73 7.72 14.83
C LEU A 379 -14.09 8.70 15.80
N ALA A 380 -13.80 8.19 16.99
CA ALA A 380 -12.56 8.52 17.69
C ALA A 380 -11.56 7.39 17.39
N PRO A 381 -10.42 7.62 16.71
CA PRO A 381 -9.45 6.55 16.46
C PRO A 381 -8.96 5.93 17.76
N PHE A 382 -9.08 4.60 17.85
CA PHE A 382 -8.64 3.88 19.03
C PHE A 382 -7.12 3.99 19.23
N PHE A 383 -6.71 4.37 20.44
CA PHE A 383 -5.32 4.34 20.88
C PHE A 383 -5.19 3.54 22.18
N ALA A 384 -4.78 2.28 22.04
CA ALA A 384 -4.61 1.32 23.14
C ALA A 384 -3.88 1.87 24.37
N SER A 385 -2.83 2.64 24.12
CA SER A 385 -1.97 3.15 25.17
C SER A 385 -2.56 4.35 25.90
N LYS A 386 -3.52 5.07 25.31
CA LYS A 386 -4.36 6.05 26.05
C LYS A 386 -5.17 5.31 27.11
N GLU A 387 -5.84 4.22 26.73
CA GLU A 387 -6.62 3.38 27.64
C GLU A 387 -5.74 2.69 28.69
N ASN A 388 -4.59 2.13 28.30
CA ASN A 388 -3.70 1.43 29.24
C ASN A 388 -3.00 2.38 30.23
N ARG A 389 -2.94 3.70 29.95
CA ARG A 389 -2.49 4.69 30.95
C ARG A 389 -3.45 4.81 32.13
N THR A 390 -4.71 4.36 32.00
CA THR A 390 -5.62 4.22 33.17
C THR A 390 -5.16 3.14 34.15
N LEU A 391 -4.32 2.20 33.70
CA LEU A 391 -3.67 1.18 34.51
C LEU A 391 -2.25 1.58 34.96
N ALA A 392 -1.89 2.87 34.87
CA ALA A 392 -0.57 3.37 35.26
C ALA A 392 -0.26 3.18 36.76
N TRP A 393 -1.28 2.94 37.59
CA TRP A 393 -1.10 2.60 39.01
C TRP A 393 -0.43 1.23 39.23
N LEU A 394 -0.45 0.33 38.23
CA LEU A 394 0.33 -0.89 38.26
C LEU A 394 1.82 -0.56 38.03
N GLN A 395 2.70 -1.07 38.88
CA GLN A 395 4.14 -0.88 38.79
C GLN A 395 4.72 -1.83 37.74
N GLY A 396 5.69 -1.34 36.96
CA GLY A 396 6.30 -2.07 35.86
C GLY A 396 6.84 -3.45 36.27
N GLU A 397 7.54 -3.52 37.40
CA GLU A 397 8.12 -4.75 37.95
C GLU A 397 7.07 -5.85 38.18
N HIS A 398 5.90 -5.49 38.72
CA HIS A 398 4.85 -6.46 39.06
C HIS A 398 4.12 -7.00 37.83
N VAL A 399 3.94 -6.18 36.78
CA VAL A 399 3.18 -6.57 35.59
C VAL A 399 4.04 -7.18 34.48
N GLU A 400 5.35 -6.96 34.50
CA GLU A 400 6.32 -7.51 33.54
C GLU A 400 6.03 -8.97 33.17
N PRO A 401 5.74 -9.91 34.11
CA PRO A 401 5.56 -11.32 33.79
C PRO A 401 4.36 -11.66 32.90
N PHE A 402 3.45 -10.70 32.68
CA PHE A 402 2.19 -10.85 31.95
C PHE A 402 2.16 -10.04 30.63
N LEU A 403 3.23 -9.32 30.30
CA LEU A 403 3.31 -8.46 29.11
C LEU A 403 3.98 -9.15 27.93
N GLU A 404 3.64 -8.70 26.72
CA GLU A 404 4.29 -9.07 25.47
C GLU A 404 5.77 -8.65 25.47
N LYS A 405 6.67 -9.52 25.01
CA LYS A 405 8.14 -9.27 25.02
C LYS A 405 8.68 -8.85 23.67
N ASN A 406 7.85 -8.89 22.64
CA ASN A 406 8.20 -8.42 21.32
C ASN A 406 8.27 -6.88 21.29
N LEU A 407 9.49 -6.36 21.45
CA LEU A 407 9.80 -4.92 21.45
C LEU A 407 9.36 -4.25 20.15
N VAL A 408 9.65 -4.88 19.01
CA VAL A 408 9.33 -4.39 17.66
C VAL A 408 7.82 -4.24 17.50
N ALA A 409 7.06 -5.31 17.77
CA ALA A 409 5.61 -5.29 17.64
C ALA A 409 4.95 -4.28 18.60
N THR A 410 5.46 -4.16 19.83
CA THR A 410 4.92 -3.24 20.84
C THR A 410 5.08 -1.78 20.40
N LEU A 411 6.29 -1.39 20.00
CA LEU A 411 6.58 0.00 19.66
C LEU A 411 6.06 0.39 18.29
N SER A 412 6.14 -0.48 17.27
CA SER A 412 5.57 -0.18 15.96
C SER A 412 4.06 0.04 16.03
N ARG A 413 3.34 -0.78 16.80
CA ARG A 413 1.90 -0.57 17.04
C ARG A 413 1.64 0.74 17.78
N TYR A 414 2.44 1.05 18.80
CA TYR A 414 2.30 2.27 19.58
C TYR A 414 2.47 3.53 18.72
N PHE A 415 3.49 3.59 17.87
CA PHE A 415 3.71 4.72 16.98
C PHE A 415 2.61 4.84 15.93
N HIS A 416 2.20 3.74 15.29
CA HIS A 416 1.10 3.79 14.31
C HIS A 416 -0.22 4.27 14.91
N GLN A 417 -0.64 3.69 16.03
CA GLN A 417 -1.91 4.05 16.67
C GLN A 417 -1.85 5.47 17.26
N GLY A 418 -0.72 5.84 17.87
CA GLY A 418 -0.53 7.17 18.47
C GLY A 418 -0.55 8.29 17.42
N VAL A 419 0.15 8.11 16.29
CA VAL A 419 0.12 9.08 15.18
C VAL A 419 -1.30 9.18 14.61
N ARG A 420 -1.97 8.05 14.38
CA ARG A 420 -3.36 8.05 13.88
C ARG A 420 -4.28 8.85 14.80
N ALA A 421 -4.21 8.64 16.11
CA ALA A 421 -5.03 9.37 17.08
C ALA A 421 -4.66 10.85 17.15
N ALA A 422 -3.37 11.18 17.21
CA ALA A 422 -2.90 12.56 17.32
C ALA A 422 -3.23 13.41 16.09
N GLU A 423 -2.91 12.93 14.89
CA GLU A 423 -3.22 13.64 13.63
C GLU A 423 -4.74 13.77 13.41
N TYR A 424 -5.53 12.83 13.95
CA TYR A 424 -6.98 12.92 13.94
C TYR A 424 -7.49 13.98 14.92
N THR A 425 -7.03 13.96 16.17
CA THR A 425 -7.43 14.92 17.19
C THR A 425 -7.17 16.36 16.76
N GLU A 426 -6.00 16.63 16.18
CA GLU A 426 -5.65 17.95 15.66
C GLU A 426 -6.67 18.48 14.63
N ARG A 427 -7.13 17.61 13.72
CA ARG A 427 -7.97 18.03 12.56
C ARG A 427 -9.46 17.93 12.83
N PHE A 428 -9.86 16.92 13.60
CA PHE A 428 -11.24 16.46 13.70
C PHE A 428 -11.77 16.49 15.14
N GLY A 429 -10.94 16.85 16.12
CA GLY A 429 -11.31 16.87 17.52
C GLY A 429 -11.05 15.54 18.23
N ALA A 430 -11.02 15.57 19.55
CA ALA A 430 -10.63 14.41 20.37
C ALA A 430 -11.56 13.20 20.15
N ASP A 431 -12.85 13.48 19.98
CA ASP A 431 -13.91 12.50 19.76
C ASP A 431 -14.65 12.71 18.43
N GLY A 432 -14.01 13.42 17.49
CA GLY A 432 -14.56 13.72 16.16
C GLY A 432 -15.59 14.87 16.15
N GLU A 433 -15.69 15.66 17.21
CA GLU A 433 -16.67 16.74 17.35
C GLU A 433 -16.52 17.84 16.30
N ILE A 434 -15.30 18.13 15.84
CA ILE A 434 -15.05 19.09 14.76
C ILE A 434 -15.52 18.50 13.42
N LEU A 435 -15.24 17.21 13.19
CA LEU A 435 -15.72 16.52 11.98
C LEU A 435 -17.24 16.44 11.93
N GLU A 436 -17.88 16.15 13.06
CA GLU A 436 -19.34 16.16 13.17
C GLU A 436 -19.92 17.55 12.87
N ALA A 437 -19.32 18.61 13.39
CA ALA A 437 -19.74 19.98 13.09
C ALA A 437 -19.64 20.28 11.58
N LYS A 438 -18.53 19.87 10.94
CA LYS A 438 -18.34 20.01 9.47
C LYS A 438 -19.37 19.20 8.68
N LEU A 439 -19.71 17.98 9.11
CA LEU A 439 -20.76 17.18 8.47
C LEU A 439 -22.14 17.85 8.58
N ARG A 440 -22.46 18.45 9.73
CA ARG A 440 -23.70 19.23 9.90
C ARG A 440 -23.71 20.47 9.02
N GLU A 441 -22.59 21.18 8.91
CA GLU A 441 -22.43 22.31 7.98
C GLU A 441 -22.67 21.88 6.53
N ILE A 442 -22.08 20.77 6.10
CA ILE A 442 -22.27 20.20 4.75
C ILE A 442 -23.75 19.87 4.51
N MET A 443 -24.44 19.27 5.49
CA MET A 443 -25.88 19.02 5.38
C MET A 443 -26.67 20.33 5.23
N GLY A 444 -26.28 21.39 5.96
CA GLY A 444 -26.84 22.74 5.83
C GLY A 444 -26.65 23.30 4.43
N ASP A 445 -25.42 23.35 3.93
CA ASP A 445 -25.04 23.80 2.59
C ASP A 445 -25.88 23.11 1.51
N LEU A 446 -25.97 21.77 1.58
CA LEU A 446 -26.72 20.98 0.61
C LEU A 446 -28.22 21.27 0.67
N ASN A 447 -28.79 21.48 1.86
CA ASN A 447 -30.19 21.86 2.01
C ASN A 447 -30.45 23.25 1.41
N ASP A 448 -29.66 24.26 1.75
CA ASP A 448 -29.81 25.62 1.24
C ASP A 448 -29.68 25.65 -0.29
N LEU A 449 -28.68 24.97 -0.82
CA LEU A 449 -28.51 24.82 -2.26
C LEU A 449 -29.70 24.11 -2.92
N SER A 450 -30.21 23.05 -2.29
CA SER A 450 -31.36 22.30 -2.82
C SER A 450 -32.63 23.16 -2.89
N HIS A 451 -32.85 24.04 -1.90
CA HIS A 451 -33.97 24.98 -1.92
C HIS A 451 -33.79 26.05 -3.00
N ALA A 452 -32.57 26.53 -3.23
CA ALA A 452 -32.27 27.43 -4.34
C ALA A 452 -32.49 26.76 -5.71
N LYS A 453 -32.12 25.48 -5.86
CA LYS A 453 -32.39 24.68 -7.06
C LYS A 453 -33.89 24.43 -7.27
N LEU A 454 -34.64 24.15 -6.21
CA LEU A 454 -36.09 24.03 -6.28
C LEU A 454 -36.75 25.34 -6.76
N LYS A 455 -36.33 26.50 -6.23
CA LYS A 455 -36.81 27.82 -6.69
C LYS A 455 -36.50 28.08 -8.17
N ARG A 456 -35.40 27.51 -8.68
CA ARG A 456 -35.02 27.55 -10.10
C ARG A 456 -35.71 26.48 -10.96
N GLN A 457 -36.65 25.72 -10.40
CA GLN A 457 -37.36 24.63 -11.09
C GLN A 457 -36.42 23.52 -11.62
N GLU A 458 -35.27 23.32 -10.98
CA GLU A 458 -34.34 22.21 -11.29
C GLU A 458 -34.83 20.87 -10.71
N PHE A 459 -35.83 20.89 -9.82
CA PHE A 459 -36.49 19.70 -9.27
C PHE A 459 -37.99 19.71 -9.61
N LYS A 460 -38.53 18.51 -9.85
CA LYS A 460 -39.96 18.32 -10.13
C LYS A 460 -40.85 18.66 -8.93
N ASP A 461 -40.43 18.24 -7.74
CA ASP A 461 -41.18 18.38 -6.49
C ASP A 461 -40.23 18.34 -5.27
N GLU A 462 -40.82 18.56 -4.09
CA GLU A 462 -40.11 18.56 -2.81
C GLU A 462 -39.52 17.18 -2.47
N ASP A 463 -40.16 16.08 -2.92
CA ASP A 463 -39.66 14.72 -2.73
C ASP A 463 -38.38 14.47 -3.55
N ALA A 464 -38.35 14.92 -4.81
CA ALA A 464 -37.16 14.88 -5.66
C ALA A 464 -36.00 15.67 -5.05
N ARG A 465 -36.28 16.85 -4.46
CA ARG A 465 -35.30 17.66 -3.71
C ARG A 465 -34.78 16.90 -2.49
N ALA A 466 -35.66 16.40 -1.62
CA ALA A 466 -35.29 15.69 -0.40
C ALA A 466 -34.45 14.44 -0.71
N LYS A 467 -34.84 13.66 -1.73
CA LYS A 467 -34.07 12.51 -2.20
C LYS A 467 -32.71 12.92 -2.76
N TRP A 468 -32.60 14.07 -3.43
CA TRP A 468 -31.33 14.59 -3.91
C TRP A 468 -30.39 14.94 -2.75
N VAL A 469 -30.87 15.70 -1.75
CA VAL A 469 -30.07 16.04 -0.55
C VAL A 469 -29.61 14.78 0.17
N ALA A 470 -30.51 13.83 0.42
CA ALA A 470 -30.18 12.59 1.10
C ALA A 470 -29.11 11.78 0.35
N ARG A 471 -29.14 11.76 -0.99
CA ARG A 471 -28.10 11.10 -1.80
C ARG A 471 -26.76 11.82 -1.69
N GLN A 472 -26.72 13.15 -1.88
CA GLN A 472 -25.48 13.92 -1.79
C GLN A 472 -24.82 13.77 -0.42
N TYR A 473 -25.62 13.88 0.65
CA TYR A 473 -25.11 13.73 2.00
C TYR A 473 -24.64 12.31 2.30
N ARG A 474 -25.39 11.27 1.86
CA ARG A 474 -24.94 9.88 1.98
C ARG A 474 -23.59 9.67 1.30
N ASP A 475 -23.42 10.17 0.08
CA ASP A 475 -22.16 9.96 -0.66
C ASP A 475 -20.98 10.67 0.05
N VAL A 476 -21.20 11.85 0.64
CA VAL A 476 -20.23 12.53 1.51
C VAL A 476 -19.94 11.69 2.76
N ALA A 477 -20.96 11.23 3.48
CA ALA A 477 -20.79 10.46 4.71
C ALA A 477 -20.07 9.13 4.47
N ASP A 478 -20.40 8.43 3.37
CA ASP A 478 -19.74 7.20 2.96
C ASP A 478 -18.26 7.47 2.60
N ALA A 479 -17.97 8.58 1.90
CA ALA A 479 -16.60 8.96 1.55
C ALA A 479 -15.76 9.32 2.78
N VAL A 480 -16.31 10.10 3.72
CA VAL A 480 -15.69 10.41 5.01
C VAL A 480 -15.44 9.11 5.78
N GLY A 481 -16.48 8.27 5.93
CA GLY A 481 -16.35 7.02 6.67
C GLY A 481 -15.35 6.04 6.05
N ALA A 482 -15.17 6.08 4.73
CA ALA A 482 -14.15 5.29 4.04
C ALA A 482 -12.73 5.72 4.43
N MET A 483 -12.46 7.03 4.48
CA MET A 483 -11.14 7.57 4.80
C MET A 483 -10.82 7.51 6.31
N GLU A 484 -11.85 7.65 7.14
CA GLU A 484 -11.79 7.49 8.59
C GLU A 484 -11.58 6.02 9.01
N GLY A 485 -12.19 5.10 8.25
CA GLY A 485 -12.20 3.67 8.49
C GLY A 485 -13.39 3.18 9.34
N THR A 486 -14.51 3.91 9.36
CA THR A 486 -15.76 3.57 10.09
C THR A 486 -16.69 2.62 9.36
N LEU A 487 -16.51 2.46 8.05
CA LEU A 487 -17.41 1.62 7.26
C LEU A 487 -17.37 0.17 7.74
N GLY A 488 -18.52 -0.48 7.67
CA GLY A 488 -18.69 -1.89 8.06
C GLY A 488 -18.43 -2.19 9.53
N LYS A 489 -18.71 -1.25 10.45
CA LYS A 489 -18.62 -1.43 11.91
C LYS A 489 -19.40 -2.64 12.45
N ASP A 490 -20.43 -3.05 11.73
CA ASP A 490 -21.32 -4.17 12.01
C ASP A 490 -20.86 -5.53 11.45
N ILE A 491 -19.69 -5.59 10.80
CA ILE A 491 -19.18 -6.83 10.23
C ILE A 491 -18.96 -7.91 11.29
N SER A 492 -19.56 -9.08 11.06
CA SER A 492 -19.36 -10.24 11.93
C SER A 492 -17.91 -10.74 11.89
N SER A 493 -17.43 -11.30 13.02
CA SER A 493 -16.09 -11.89 13.10
C SER A 493 -15.86 -13.00 12.06
N GLY A 494 -16.91 -13.80 11.77
CA GLY A 494 -16.89 -14.82 10.74
C GLY A 494 -16.69 -14.27 9.32
N TRP A 495 -17.37 -13.17 8.97
CA TRP A 495 -17.21 -12.54 7.66
C TRP A 495 -15.85 -11.86 7.52
N ARG A 496 -15.35 -11.21 8.57
CA ARG A 496 -13.98 -10.63 8.59
C ARG A 496 -12.91 -11.70 8.34
N LYS A 497 -13.06 -12.87 8.97
CA LYS A 497 -12.20 -14.03 8.73
C LYS A 497 -12.30 -14.52 7.29
N ALA A 498 -13.51 -14.68 6.75
CA ALA A 498 -13.70 -15.08 5.36
C ALA A 498 -13.03 -14.10 4.37
N ASN A 499 -13.19 -12.79 4.58
CA ASN A 499 -12.57 -11.76 3.73
C ASN A 499 -11.05 -11.78 3.80
N SER A 500 -10.49 -12.06 4.98
CA SER A 500 -9.05 -12.22 5.18
C SER A 500 -8.50 -13.38 4.33
N TRP A 501 -9.16 -14.54 4.38
CA TRP A 501 -8.75 -15.72 3.62
C TRP A 501 -9.00 -15.59 2.12
N MET A 502 -10.06 -14.89 1.71
CA MET A 502 -10.32 -14.57 0.30
C MET A 502 -9.23 -13.67 -0.27
N THR A 503 -8.78 -12.67 0.49
CA THR A 503 -7.69 -11.77 0.09
C THR A 503 -6.39 -12.55 -0.10
N VAL A 504 -6.04 -13.44 0.85
CA VAL A 504 -4.88 -14.33 0.72
C VAL A 504 -5.00 -15.23 -0.51
N TYR A 505 -6.17 -15.81 -0.76
CA TYR A 505 -6.40 -16.64 -1.93
C TYR A 505 -6.17 -15.87 -3.24
N GLN A 506 -6.70 -14.64 -3.34
CA GLN A 506 -6.46 -13.78 -4.51
C GLN A 506 -4.97 -13.45 -4.67
N ASN A 507 -4.29 -13.08 -3.59
CA ASN A 507 -2.87 -12.75 -3.63
C ASN A 507 -2.02 -13.95 -4.07
N VAL A 508 -2.24 -15.13 -3.48
CA VAL A 508 -1.53 -16.36 -3.84
C VAL A 508 -1.81 -16.79 -5.29
N ARG A 509 -3.01 -16.51 -5.82
CA ARG A 509 -3.36 -16.85 -7.20
C ARG A 509 -2.79 -15.87 -8.22
N LEU A 510 -2.78 -14.57 -7.92
CA LEU A 510 -2.57 -13.50 -8.91
C LEU A 510 -1.21 -12.81 -8.80
N LEU A 511 -0.64 -12.72 -7.60
CA LEU A 511 0.61 -12.00 -7.34
C LEU A 511 1.91 -12.81 -7.36
N PRO A 512 1.97 -14.14 -7.60
CA PRO A 512 3.27 -14.82 -7.70
C PRO A 512 4.20 -14.29 -8.81
N LEU A 513 3.63 -13.73 -9.89
CA LEU A 513 4.37 -13.16 -11.02
C LEU A 513 4.31 -11.63 -11.10
N SER A 514 3.75 -10.95 -10.08
CA SER A 514 3.53 -9.50 -10.14
C SER A 514 4.80 -8.69 -10.33
N LEU A 515 5.94 -9.15 -9.82
CA LEU A 515 7.24 -8.51 -10.02
C LEU A 515 7.60 -8.37 -11.52
N PHE A 516 7.25 -9.36 -12.35
CA PHE A 516 7.52 -9.31 -13.79
C PHE A 516 6.56 -8.38 -14.53
N ALA A 517 5.36 -8.15 -13.98
CA ALA A 517 4.41 -7.16 -14.50
C ALA A 517 4.80 -5.71 -14.11
N SER A 518 5.59 -5.54 -13.03
CA SER A 518 6.09 -4.26 -12.53
C SER A 518 7.19 -3.60 -13.38
N PHE A 519 7.54 -4.15 -14.55
CA PHE A 519 8.55 -3.56 -15.45
C PHE A 519 8.21 -2.13 -15.90
N VAL A 520 6.93 -1.77 -15.90
CA VAL A 520 6.45 -0.42 -16.25
C VAL A 520 6.42 0.55 -15.07
N ASP A 521 6.61 0.08 -13.83
CA ASP A 521 6.59 0.94 -12.62
C ASP A 521 7.61 2.10 -12.68
N PRO A 522 8.84 1.94 -13.23
CA PRO A 522 9.78 3.05 -13.38
C PRO A 522 9.27 4.20 -14.25
N LEU A 523 8.32 3.94 -15.16
CA LEU A 523 7.71 4.98 -15.99
C LEU A 523 6.90 5.97 -15.15
N GLY A 524 6.42 5.57 -13.97
CA GLY A 524 5.82 6.48 -13.00
C GLY A 524 6.78 7.57 -12.53
N MET A 525 8.09 7.27 -12.42
CA MET A 525 9.11 8.28 -12.12
C MET A 525 9.29 9.26 -13.28
N VAL A 526 9.24 8.76 -14.52
CA VAL A 526 9.34 9.59 -15.74
C VAL A 526 8.13 10.50 -15.86
N ALA A 527 6.93 9.95 -15.66
CA ALA A 527 5.69 10.72 -15.59
C ALA A 527 5.71 11.76 -14.45
N ARG A 528 6.56 11.58 -13.42
CA ARG A 528 6.80 12.54 -12.33
C ARG A 528 7.94 13.53 -12.59
N GLY A 529 8.59 13.46 -13.76
CA GLY A 529 9.65 14.39 -14.18
C GLY A 529 11.08 13.88 -13.98
N ALA A 530 11.26 12.60 -13.66
CA ALA A 530 12.57 11.96 -13.76
C ALA A 530 12.96 11.73 -15.23
N THR A 531 14.25 11.66 -15.49
CA THR A 531 14.76 11.24 -16.81
C THR A 531 14.61 9.73 -17.00
N MET A 532 14.59 9.25 -18.25
CA MET A 532 14.59 7.81 -18.55
C MET A 532 15.79 7.08 -17.92
N LYS A 533 16.94 7.75 -17.82
CA LYS A 533 18.13 7.20 -17.15
C LYS A 533 17.90 7.02 -15.65
N GLU A 534 17.34 8.02 -14.99
CA GLU A 534 17.01 7.96 -13.56
C GLU A 534 15.95 6.90 -13.24
N ALA A 535 14.98 6.71 -14.14
CA ALA A 535 14.00 5.63 -14.04
C ALA A 535 14.66 4.24 -14.22
N TYR A 536 15.56 4.11 -15.20
CA TYR A 536 16.32 2.87 -15.41
C TYR A 536 17.24 2.53 -14.23
N ASP A 537 17.92 3.53 -13.67
CA ASP A 537 18.71 3.37 -12.44
C ASP A 537 17.82 2.92 -11.27
N GLY A 538 16.58 3.44 -11.20
CA GLY A 538 15.56 2.99 -10.25
C GLY A 538 15.16 1.53 -10.44
N PHE A 539 14.91 1.11 -11.68
CA PHE A 539 14.66 -0.29 -12.04
C PHE A 539 15.80 -1.19 -11.58
N LEU A 540 17.05 -0.84 -11.90
CA LEU A 540 18.21 -1.62 -11.51
C LEU A 540 18.36 -1.70 -9.98
N ARG A 541 18.06 -0.61 -9.25
CA ARG A 541 18.04 -0.63 -7.78
C ARG A 541 16.96 -1.56 -7.24
N GLY A 542 15.74 -1.49 -7.76
CA GLY A 542 14.64 -2.38 -7.40
C GLY A 542 15.03 -3.84 -7.59
N MET A 543 15.57 -4.20 -8.76
CA MET A 543 16.03 -5.56 -9.04
C MET A 543 17.19 -5.99 -8.13
N LYS A 544 18.14 -5.10 -7.84
CA LYS A 544 19.23 -5.38 -6.89
C LYS A 544 18.69 -5.69 -5.49
N GLU A 545 17.70 -4.94 -5.02
CA GLU A 545 17.07 -5.16 -3.72
C GLU A 545 16.34 -6.52 -3.66
N VAL A 546 15.64 -6.88 -4.73
CA VAL A 546 14.99 -8.20 -4.88
C VAL A 546 16.01 -9.33 -4.81
N VAL A 547 17.04 -9.29 -5.67
CA VAL A 547 18.06 -10.34 -5.74
C VAL A 547 18.80 -10.47 -4.41
N THR A 548 19.09 -9.35 -3.74
CA THR A 548 19.74 -9.34 -2.43
C THR A 548 18.84 -9.96 -1.37
N THR A 549 17.56 -9.58 -1.34
CA THR A 549 16.58 -10.12 -0.38
C THR A 549 16.31 -11.60 -0.58
N TRP A 550 16.21 -12.07 -1.82
CA TRP A 550 16.16 -13.51 -2.09
C TRP A 550 17.45 -14.20 -1.64
N GLY A 551 18.62 -13.63 -1.96
CA GLY A 551 19.90 -14.17 -1.51
C GLY A 551 19.95 -14.34 0.02
N ASP A 552 19.43 -13.38 0.78
CA ASP A 552 19.40 -13.44 2.24
C ASP A 552 18.35 -14.42 2.78
N LEU A 553 17.19 -14.56 2.13
CA LEU A 553 16.17 -15.55 2.50
C LEU A 553 16.64 -17.01 2.40
N PHE A 554 17.64 -17.29 1.57
CA PHE A 554 18.17 -18.64 1.35
C PHE A 554 19.56 -18.88 1.94
N ARG A 555 20.16 -17.88 2.60
CA ARG A 555 21.41 -18.03 3.35
C ARG A 555 21.13 -18.34 4.82
N GLU A 556 21.99 -19.14 5.43
CA GLU A 556 21.92 -19.42 6.88
C GLU A 556 22.25 -18.16 7.70
N GLU A 557 23.18 -17.33 7.22
CA GLU A 557 23.48 -16.02 7.78
C GLU A 557 23.33 -14.93 6.68
N PRO A 558 22.32 -14.04 6.79
CA PRO A 558 22.19 -12.86 5.95
C PRO A 558 23.42 -11.95 6.08
N LYS A 559 23.83 -11.31 4.99
CA LYS A 559 24.94 -10.36 5.06
C LYS A 559 24.50 -9.09 5.79
N GLU A 560 25.35 -8.55 6.66
CA GLU A 560 25.11 -7.23 7.26
C GLU A 560 25.08 -6.17 6.16
N ARG A 561 23.93 -5.52 5.98
CA ARG A 561 23.71 -4.53 4.93
C ARG A 561 24.10 -3.14 5.43
N GLN A 562 25.00 -2.49 4.71
CA GLN A 562 25.23 -1.07 4.90
C GLN A 562 24.26 -0.26 4.06
N ALA A 563 23.31 0.40 4.73
CA ALA A 563 22.40 1.34 4.08
C ALA A 563 23.19 2.47 3.43
N ASP A 564 22.95 2.71 2.14
CA ASP A 564 23.51 3.84 1.42
C ASP A 564 22.86 5.16 1.85
N GLU A 565 23.38 6.29 1.37
CA GLU A 565 22.88 7.61 1.74
C GLU A 565 21.39 7.79 1.39
N TRP A 566 20.93 7.21 0.27
CA TRP A 566 19.55 7.32 -0.19
C TRP A 566 18.62 6.45 0.63
N GLU A 567 19.06 5.27 1.06
CA GLU A 567 18.31 4.40 1.96
C GLU A 567 18.15 5.05 3.34
N LYS A 568 19.22 5.64 3.87
CA LYS A 568 19.17 6.41 5.12
C LYS A 568 18.24 7.61 5.00
N LEU A 569 18.32 8.37 3.90
CA LEU A 569 17.43 9.50 3.67
C LEU A 569 15.98 9.02 3.53
N ALA A 570 15.72 7.95 2.79
CA ALA A 570 14.39 7.40 2.60
C ALA A 570 13.76 6.95 3.93
N GLU A 571 14.54 6.35 4.83
CA GLU A 571 14.13 6.04 6.19
C GLU A 571 13.88 7.32 7.01
N HIS A 572 14.78 8.29 6.94
CA HIS A 572 14.66 9.54 7.70
C HIS A 572 13.44 10.39 7.30
N VAL A 573 13.10 10.44 6.01
CA VAL A 573 11.93 11.17 5.53
C VAL A 573 10.64 10.37 5.70
N GLY A 574 10.71 9.05 5.94
CA GLY A 574 9.55 8.17 6.07
C GLY A 574 8.97 7.67 4.74
N ALA A 575 9.74 7.73 3.64
CA ALA A 575 9.32 7.22 2.34
C ALA A 575 9.32 5.68 2.27
N VAL A 576 10.11 5.06 3.15
CA VAL A 576 10.22 3.61 3.37
C VAL A 576 10.36 3.33 4.87
N ASP A 577 9.86 2.19 5.32
CA ASP A 577 10.19 1.69 6.64
C ASP A 577 11.60 1.07 6.65
N ALA A 578 12.23 1.05 7.81
CA ALA A 578 13.48 0.35 8.04
C ALA A 578 13.27 -1.14 7.77
N ALA A 579 14.28 -1.81 7.21
CA ALA A 579 14.19 -3.22 6.81
C ALA A 579 13.76 -4.17 7.94
N LEU A 580 13.98 -3.79 9.20
CA LEU A 580 13.53 -4.54 10.38
C LEU A 580 12.00 -4.57 10.56
N PHE A 581 11.26 -3.66 9.92
CA PHE A 581 9.79 -3.55 9.96
C PHE A 581 9.12 -3.95 8.65
N SER A 582 9.82 -4.65 7.75
CA SER A 582 9.45 -4.83 6.33
C SER A 582 8.06 -5.47 6.05
N HIS A 583 7.30 -5.87 7.07
CA HIS A 583 5.93 -6.39 6.98
C HIS A 583 4.86 -5.38 6.46
N HIS A 584 5.20 -4.10 6.22
CA HIS A 584 4.25 -3.06 5.84
C HIS A 584 3.73 -3.12 4.41
N VAL A 585 4.49 -3.70 3.46
CA VAL A 585 3.93 -3.94 2.11
C VAL A 585 2.74 -4.88 2.20
N SER A 586 2.76 -5.88 3.10
CA SER A 586 1.53 -6.62 3.35
C SER A 586 0.43 -5.71 3.87
N ASP A 587 0.67 -4.79 4.80
CA ASP A 587 -0.40 -3.91 5.34
C ASP A 587 -0.97 -2.92 4.30
N GLU A 588 -0.21 -2.58 3.25
CA GLU A 588 -0.71 -1.83 2.07
C GLU A 588 -1.50 -2.74 1.10
N TYR A 589 -1.07 -4.00 0.96
CA TYR A 589 -1.68 -5.04 0.12
C TYR A 589 -2.64 -5.97 0.89
N SER A 590 -3.03 -5.60 2.10
CA SER A 590 -3.90 -6.39 2.95
C SER A 590 -4.68 -5.50 3.89
N SER A 591 -5.88 -5.93 4.24
CA SER A 591 -6.65 -5.22 5.24
C SER A 591 -5.92 -5.27 6.59
N VAL A 592 -5.83 -4.13 7.29
CA VAL A 592 -5.38 -4.06 8.70
C VAL A 592 -6.18 -5.02 9.60
N TYR A 593 -7.38 -5.40 9.13
CA TYR A 593 -8.29 -6.33 9.81
C TYR A 593 -8.02 -7.83 9.52
N MET A 594 -6.87 -8.19 8.92
CA MET A 594 -6.58 -9.58 8.57
C MET A 594 -6.27 -10.48 9.78
N GLU A 595 -6.82 -11.70 9.78
CA GLU A 595 -6.48 -12.72 10.78
C GLU A 595 -4.98 -13.08 10.73
N ARG A 596 -4.36 -13.30 11.90
CA ARG A 596 -2.91 -13.57 12.06
C ARG A 596 -2.35 -14.66 11.13
N GLY A 597 -3.08 -15.76 10.96
CA GLY A 597 -2.66 -16.86 10.06
C GLY A 597 -2.69 -16.45 8.58
N ALA A 598 -3.73 -15.71 8.18
CA ALA A 598 -3.86 -15.17 6.83
C ALA A 598 -2.74 -14.14 6.55
N LYS A 599 -2.47 -13.24 7.51
CA LYS A 599 -1.38 -12.26 7.42
C LYS A 599 -0.01 -12.93 7.24
N THR A 600 0.27 -13.99 7.99
CA THR A 600 1.57 -14.70 7.89
C THR A 600 1.80 -15.27 6.49
N ILE A 601 0.78 -15.87 5.87
CA ILE A 601 0.87 -16.39 4.50
C ILE A 601 1.08 -15.24 3.51
N ASN A 602 0.37 -14.14 3.70
CA ASN A 602 0.46 -12.97 2.85
C ASN A 602 1.85 -12.33 2.89
N ASP A 603 2.35 -12.01 4.09
CA ASP A 603 3.69 -11.48 4.32
C ASP A 603 4.75 -12.39 3.66
N THR A 604 4.61 -13.71 3.83
CA THR A 604 5.54 -14.68 3.22
C THR A 604 5.48 -14.65 1.70
N LEU A 605 4.29 -14.55 1.10
CA LEU A 605 4.12 -14.43 -0.34
C LEU A 605 4.81 -13.17 -0.89
N PHE A 606 4.64 -12.01 -0.24
CA PHE A 606 5.21 -10.74 -0.68
C PHE A 606 6.74 -10.67 -0.54
N LYS A 607 7.29 -11.36 0.46
CA LYS A 607 8.74 -11.58 0.57
C LYS A 607 9.25 -12.49 -0.54
N LEU A 608 8.54 -13.58 -0.83
CA LEU A 608 8.96 -14.56 -1.83
C LEU A 608 8.80 -14.07 -3.28
N ASN A 609 7.72 -13.36 -3.62
CA ASN A 609 7.54 -12.82 -4.96
C ASN A 609 8.41 -11.57 -5.23
N GLY A 610 9.11 -11.06 -4.22
CA GLY A 610 10.04 -9.94 -4.34
C GLY A 610 9.37 -8.57 -4.37
N MET A 611 8.05 -8.46 -4.31
CA MET A 611 7.35 -7.16 -4.37
C MET A 611 7.68 -6.25 -3.19
N GLU A 612 7.92 -6.82 -2.01
CA GLU A 612 8.31 -6.06 -0.82
C GLU A 612 9.66 -5.36 -1.02
N ALA A 613 10.66 -6.13 -1.48
CA ALA A 613 11.99 -5.64 -1.81
C ALA A 613 11.97 -4.68 -3.02
N TRP A 614 11.19 -4.99 -4.05
CA TRP A 614 11.00 -4.14 -5.22
C TRP A 614 10.43 -2.77 -4.84
N ASN A 615 9.31 -2.73 -4.11
CA ASN A 615 8.69 -1.49 -3.67
C ASN A 615 9.64 -0.65 -2.81
N ARG A 616 10.38 -1.29 -1.88
CA ARG A 616 11.41 -0.61 -1.09
C ARG A 616 12.49 -0.01 -2.00
N GLY A 617 13.09 -0.82 -2.88
CA GLY A 617 14.16 -0.37 -3.78
C GLY A 617 13.71 0.77 -4.71
N MET A 618 12.51 0.67 -5.27
CA MET A 618 11.90 1.71 -6.08
C MET A 618 11.68 2.99 -5.29
N ARG A 619 11.19 2.94 -4.05
CA ARG A 619 10.98 4.13 -3.20
C ARG A 619 12.29 4.80 -2.84
N VAL A 620 13.34 4.04 -2.55
CA VAL A 620 14.65 4.64 -2.31
C VAL A 620 15.22 5.31 -3.57
N ALA A 621 15.06 4.68 -4.74
CA ALA A 621 15.39 5.34 -6.00
C ALA A 621 14.52 6.58 -6.24
N GLY A 622 13.24 6.53 -5.86
CA GLY A 622 12.33 7.66 -5.91
C GLY A 622 12.81 8.82 -5.05
N VAL A 623 13.32 8.56 -3.85
CA VAL A 623 13.91 9.61 -2.99
C VAL A 623 15.12 10.26 -3.65
N LYS A 624 16.03 9.46 -4.23
CA LYS A 624 17.16 9.98 -5.01
C LYS A 624 16.68 10.87 -6.16
N ASN A 625 15.68 10.41 -6.91
CA ASN A 625 15.15 11.14 -8.06
C ASN A 625 14.38 12.40 -7.63
N ALA A 626 13.70 12.38 -6.48
CA ALA A 626 13.05 13.56 -5.89
C ALA A 626 14.08 14.64 -5.53
N VAL A 627 15.18 14.25 -4.88
CA VAL A 627 16.27 15.19 -4.56
C VAL A 627 16.87 15.78 -5.84
N ALA A 628 17.19 14.93 -6.82
CA ALA A 628 17.72 15.38 -8.11
C ALA A 628 16.72 16.30 -8.86
N PHE A 629 15.43 16.02 -8.76
CA PHE A 629 14.36 16.85 -9.33
C PHE A 629 14.32 18.24 -8.65
N ILE A 630 14.33 18.28 -7.32
CA ILE A 630 14.32 19.54 -6.57
C ILE A 630 15.57 20.38 -6.90
N GLU A 631 16.77 19.78 -6.86
CA GLU A 631 18.03 20.46 -7.21
C GLU A 631 17.99 21.05 -8.64
N ARG A 632 17.54 20.23 -9.59
CA ARG A 632 17.45 20.62 -11.01
C ARG A 632 16.50 21.79 -11.24
N HIS A 633 15.34 21.77 -10.59
CA HIS A 633 14.32 22.81 -10.78
C HIS A 633 14.58 24.05 -9.91
N ALA A 634 15.27 23.92 -8.78
CA ALA A 634 15.80 25.06 -8.04
C ALA A 634 16.82 25.84 -8.88
N ALA A 635 17.61 25.14 -9.71
CA ALA A 635 18.53 25.76 -10.67
C ALA A 635 17.84 26.32 -11.94
N GLY A 636 16.51 26.23 -12.05
CA GLY A 636 15.75 26.79 -13.19
C GLY A 636 15.94 26.03 -14.51
N ALA A 637 16.20 24.72 -14.46
CA ALA A 637 16.46 23.91 -15.66
C ALA A 637 15.34 24.00 -16.72
N ASP A 638 14.09 24.08 -16.27
CA ASP A 638 12.95 24.42 -17.12
C ASP A 638 12.50 25.86 -16.87
N LYS A 639 12.49 26.71 -17.91
CA LYS A 639 12.15 28.14 -17.79
C LYS A 639 10.66 28.40 -17.61
N VAL A 640 9.80 27.43 -17.93
CA VAL A 640 8.34 27.58 -17.92
C VAL A 640 7.74 26.90 -16.69
N HIS A 641 8.25 25.73 -16.30
CA HIS A 641 7.60 24.86 -15.32
C HIS A 641 8.36 24.67 -14.00
N SER A 642 9.66 24.99 -13.91
CA SER A 642 10.45 24.72 -12.69
C SER A 642 9.82 25.28 -11.42
N THR A 643 9.43 26.56 -11.42
CA THR A 643 8.79 27.23 -10.27
C THR A 643 7.50 26.52 -9.87
N ARG A 644 6.63 26.25 -10.84
CA ARG A 644 5.36 25.55 -10.65
C ARG A 644 5.55 24.15 -10.07
N TRP A 645 6.51 23.39 -10.56
CA TRP A 645 6.78 22.03 -10.06
C TRP A 645 7.33 22.01 -8.64
N LEU A 646 8.08 23.04 -8.23
CA LEU A 646 8.52 23.18 -6.84
C LEU A 646 7.34 23.55 -5.93
N GLU A 647 6.47 24.45 -6.39
CA GLU A 647 5.21 24.78 -5.70
C GLU A 647 4.28 23.56 -5.60
N GLU A 648 4.23 22.71 -6.64
CA GLU A 648 3.49 21.42 -6.66
C GLU A 648 3.98 20.45 -5.58
N LEU A 649 5.23 20.58 -5.12
CA LEU A 649 5.78 19.80 -4.02
C LEU A 649 5.55 20.45 -2.64
N GLY A 650 4.92 21.63 -2.60
CA GLY A 650 4.71 22.41 -1.38
C GLY A 650 5.97 23.17 -0.94
N LEU A 651 6.92 23.40 -1.84
CA LEU A 651 8.14 24.18 -1.57
C LEU A 651 7.95 25.63 -2.03
N ASP A 652 8.53 26.57 -1.29
CA ASP A 652 8.74 27.93 -1.79
C ASP A 652 9.98 27.94 -2.70
N PRO A 653 9.85 28.20 -4.02
CA PRO A 653 10.97 28.21 -4.95
C PRO A 653 12.06 29.22 -4.59
N LYS A 654 11.73 30.24 -3.78
CA LYS A 654 12.68 31.27 -3.33
C LYS A 654 13.49 30.86 -2.11
N ASN A 655 13.06 29.83 -1.38
CA ASN A 655 13.66 29.43 -0.11
C ASN A 655 13.90 27.92 -0.05
N ILE A 656 14.58 27.38 -1.06
CA ILE A 656 15.01 25.99 -1.07
C ILE A 656 16.37 25.90 -0.35
N PRO A 657 16.50 25.04 0.68
CA PRO A 657 17.73 24.93 1.44
C PRO A 657 18.79 24.17 0.62
N LEU A 658 19.63 24.92 -0.10
CA LEU A 658 20.76 24.39 -0.87
C LEU A 658 22.09 24.74 -0.19
N ASP A 659 23.10 23.88 -0.35
CA ASP A 659 24.48 24.21 0.01
C ASP A 659 25.20 25.03 -1.07
N ALA A 660 26.48 25.32 -0.86
CA ALA A 660 27.27 26.15 -1.77
C ALA A 660 27.46 25.51 -3.16
N GLU A 661 27.35 24.19 -3.24
CA GLU A 661 27.44 23.39 -4.47
C GLU A 661 26.08 23.20 -5.16
N GLY A 662 25.01 23.77 -4.59
CA GLY A 662 23.64 23.65 -5.11
C GLY A 662 22.97 22.32 -4.77
N LYS A 663 23.47 21.59 -3.76
CA LYS A 663 22.89 20.34 -3.28
C LYS A 663 21.86 20.58 -2.20
N LEU A 664 20.80 19.78 -2.24
CA LEU A 664 19.69 19.91 -1.31
C LEU A 664 20.12 19.49 0.10
N ILE A 665 19.98 20.40 1.05
CA ILE A 665 20.23 20.12 2.47
C ILE A 665 19.00 19.43 3.04
N THR A 666 19.17 18.16 3.42
CA THR A 666 18.08 17.33 3.99
C THR A 666 18.23 17.07 5.49
N ASP A 667 19.30 17.58 6.11
CA ASP A 667 19.59 17.42 7.53
C ASP A 667 19.57 18.76 8.26
N LYS A 668 18.83 18.82 9.37
CA LYS A 668 18.64 20.04 10.14
C LYS A 668 19.93 20.55 10.81
N ALA A 669 20.82 19.67 11.24
CA ALA A 669 22.07 20.07 11.86
C ALA A 669 23.02 20.66 10.81
N VAL A 670 22.97 20.17 9.57
CA VAL A 670 23.65 20.79 8.43
C VAL A 670 23.04 22.16 8.14
N LEU A 671 21.71 22.26 8.01
CA LEU A 671 21.04 23.53 7.71
C LEU A 671 21.31 24.61 8.76
N MET A 672 21.28 24.25 10.05
CA MET A 672 21.63 25.16 11.15
C MET A 672 23.05 25.71 11.02
N LYS A 673 24.01 24.86 10.62
CA LYS A 673 25.41 25.25 10.45
C LYS A 673 25.61 26.11 9.20
N THR A 674 24.96 25.75 8.10
CA THR A 674 25.11 26.44 6.81
C THR A 674 24.44 27.81 6.83
N ASN A 675 23.23 27.92 7.37
CA ASN A 675 22.41 29.13 7.28
C ASN A 675 22.41 29.95 8.58
N GLY A 676 23.03 29.45 9.66
CA GLY A 676 23.07 30.14 10.95
C GLY A 676 21.70 30.30 11.62
N ILE A 677 20.72 29.48 11.23
CA ILE A 677 19.33 29.58 11.72
C ILE A 677 19.11 28.78 13.01
N GLY A 678 18.09 29.19 13.77
CA GLY A 678 17.71 28.50 15.01
C GLY A 678 17.11 27.11 14.76
N LYS A 679 17.20 26.23 15.77
CA LYS A 679 16.72 24.84 15.70
C LYS A 679 15.27 24.72 15.23
N ALA A 680 14.36 25.55 15.77
CA ALA A 680 12.95 25.51 15.41
C ALA A 680 12.67 25.88 13.95
N GLN A 681 13.46 26.82 13.39
CA GLN A 681 13.34 27.18 11.97
C GLN A 681 13.89 26.06 11.08
N ALA A 682 15.07 25.53 11.41
CA ALA A 682 15.66 24.42 10.67
C ALA A 682 14.76 23.17 10.68
N GLU A 683 14.08 22.90 11.80
CA GLU A 683 13.12 21.79 11.89
C GLU A 683 11.93 21.98 10.95
N ARG A 684 11.37 23.19 10.85
CA ARG A 684 10.27 23.49 9.91
C ARG A 684 10.70 23.39 8.44
N GLU A 685 11.82 23.99 8.08
CA GLU A 685 12.31 23.99 6.69
C GLU A 685 12.67 22.57 6.22
N ILE A 686 13.32 21.78 7.07
CA ILE A 686 13.64 20.39 6.75
C ILE A 686 12.39 19.50 6.73
N ASP A 687 11.39 19.74 7.58
CA ASP A 687 10.14 18.98 7.50
C ASP A 687 9.40 19.24 6.18
N ALA A 688 9.39 20.49 5.69
CA ALA A 688 8.84 20.83 4.38
C ALA A 688 9.60 20.12 3.24
N VAL A 689 10.94 20.08 3.30
CA VAL A 689 11.75 19.31 2.34
C VAL A 689 11.43 17.81 2.40
N HIS A 690 11.31 17.24 3.59
CA HIS A 690 10.98 15.82 3.76
C HIS A 690 9.58 15.50 3.23
N TYR A 691 8.61 16.38 3.46
CA TYR A 691 7.26 16.25 2.91
C TYR A 691 7.27 16.36 1.38
N ALA A 692 7.99 17.32 0.80
CA ALA A 692 8.15 17.47 -0.64
C ALA A 692 8.75 16.23 -1.30
N ILE A 693 9.79 15.63 -0.71
CA ILE A 693 10.38 14.37 -1.17
C ILE A 693 9.34 13.24 -1.14
N ASN A 694 8.59 13.08 -0.03
CA ASN A 694 7.55 12.06 0.05
C ASN A 694 6.44 12.29 -0.98
N ARG A 695 5.98 13.53 -1.15
CA ARG A 695 4.94 13.90 -2.12
C ARG A 695 5.38 13.58 -3.55
N TRP A 696 6.64 13.83 -3.89
CA TRP A 696 7.22 13.42 -5.17
C TRP A 696 7.20 11.89 -5.32
N VAL A 697 7.68 11.17 -4.30
CA VAL A 697 7.73 9.69 -4.30
C VAL A 697 6.34 9.07 -4.43
N GLU A 698 5.35 9.57 -3.70
CA GLU A 698 3.96 9.08 -3.77
C GLU A 698 3.27 9.43 -5.10
N GLY A 699 3.71 10.48 -5.79
CA GLY A 699 3.28 10.80 -7.15
C GLY A 699 3.91 9.89 -8.21
N ALA A 700 5.13 9.39 -7.97
CA ALA A 700 5.86 8.53 -8.88
C ALA A 700 5.58 7.03 -8.67
N ILE A 701 5.35 6.61 -7.42
CA ILE A 701 5.24 5.21 -7.01
C ILE A 701 3.93 5.03 -6.27
N LEU A 702 3.11 4.09 -6.76
CA LEU A 702 1.75 3.90 -6.29
C LEU A 702 1.72 3.56 -4.79
N THR A 703 0.93 4.33 -4.05
CA THR A 703 0.53 4.01 -2.68
C THR A 703 -0.99 4.04 -2.57
N PRO A 704 -1.68 2.92 -2.81
CA PRO A 704 -3.11 2.88 -2.63
C PRO A 704 -3.55 3.20 -1.21
N ASN A 705 -4.57 4.04 -1.11
CA ASN A 705 -5.18 4.41 0.16
C ASN A 705 -6.71 4.53 0.03
N ALA A 706 -7.37 4.74 1.17
CA ALA A 706 -8.83 4.79 1.24
C ALA A 706 -9.47 5.97 0.49
N ALA A 707 -8.75 7.08 0.30
CA ALA A 707 -9.22 8.25 -0.43
C ALA A 707 -9.28 8.01 -1.95
N GLN A 708 -8.36 7.18 -2.47
CA GLN A 708 -8.20 6.91 -3.90
C GLN A 708 -9.16 5.85 -4.44
N ARG A 709 -9.95 5.19 -3.59
CA ARG A 709 -10.92 4.16 -3.98
C ARG A 709 -12.35 4.55 -3.64
N PRO A 710 -13.37 3.98 -4.30
CA PRO A 710 -14.75 4.20 -3.92
C PRO A 710 -15.02 3.76 -2.50
N ALA A 711 -15.94 4.45 -1.82
CA ALA A 711 -16.23 4.23 -0.40
C ALA A 711 -16.53 2.76 -0.07
N TRP A 712 -17.34 2.08 -0.88
CA TRP A 712 -17.66 0.66 -0.69
C TRP A 712 -16.45 -0.27 -0.85
N GLY A 713 -15.39 0.15 -1.56
CA GLY A 713 -14.13 -0.57 -1.65
C GLY A 713 -13.33 -0.52 -0.34
N SER A 714 -13.60 0.47 0.52
CA SER A 714 -13.09 0.55 1.89
C SER A 714 -13.97 -0.18 2.91
N ASP A 715 -15.23 -0.48 2.58
CA ASP A 715 -16.13 -1.22 3.46
C ASP A 715 -15.64 -2.67 3.59
N PRO A 716 -15.33 -3.14 4.82
CA PRO A 716 -14.93 -4.51 5.08
C PRO A 716 -15.87 -5.55 4.45
N HIS A 717 -17.18 -5.29 4.33
CA HIS A 717 -18.13 -6.22 3.71
C HIS A 717 -17.80 -6.56 2.26
N TRP A 718 -17.23 -5.61 1.51
CA TRP A 718 -17.05 -5.69 0.06
C TRP A 718 -15.60 -5.49 -0.41
N SER A 719 -14.71 -5.08 0.49
CA SER A 719 -13.29 -4.78 0.23
C SER A 719 -12.56 -5.87 -0.58
N MET A 720 -12.89 -7.14 -0.37
CA MET A 720 -12.31 -8.28 -1.11
C MET A 720 -12.54 -8.22 -2.63
N PHE A 721 -13.58 -7.53 -3.10
CA PHE A 721 -13.87 -7.35 -4.53
C PHE A 721 -13.13 -6.17 -5.15
N PHE A 722 -12.49 -5.36 -4.32
CA PHE A 722 -11.77 -4.15 -4.70
C PHE A 722 -10.26 -4.24 -4.44
N HIS A 723 -9.83 -5.26 -3.69
CA HIS A 723 -8.45 -5.48 -3.25
C HIS A 723 -7.36 -5.17 -4.29
N LEU A 724 -7.39 -5.79 -5.48
CA LEU A 724 -6.40 -5.50 -6.53
C LEU A 724 -6.76 -4.30 -7.42
N LYS A 725 -8.04 -3.91 -7.46
CA LYS A 725 -8.52 -2.79 -8.30
C LYS A 725 -8.02 -1.44 -7.78
N GLN A 726 -7.70 -1.34 -6.49
CA GLN A 726 -7.17 -0.13 -5.89
C GLN A 726 -5.91 0.39 -6.57
N PHE A 727 -5.05 -0.48 -7.12
CA PHE A 727 -3.84 -0.06 -7.83
C PHE A 727 -4.16 0.69 -9.13
N SER A 728 -5.12 0.22 -9.92
CA SER A 728 -5.57 0.94 -11.13
C SER A 728 -6.17 2.31 -10.78
N TYR A 729 -6.88 2.38 -9.67
CA TYR A 729 -7.45 3.62 -9.16
C TYR A 729 -6.39 4.60 -8.69
N SER A 730 -5.40 4.14 -7.93
CA SER A 730 -4.27 4.96 -7.52
C SER A 730 -3.46 5.44 -8.70
N PHE A 731 -3.16 4.57 -9.68
CA PHE A 731 -2.48 4.96 -10.92
C PHE A 731 -3.23 6.09 -11.64
N HIS A 732 -4.56 5.97 -11.72
CA HIS A 732 -5.38 7.01 -12.31
C HIS A 732 -5.32 8.32 -11.51
N GLN A 733 -5.46 8.25 -10.18
CA GLN A 733 -5.51 9.41 -9.31
C GLN A 733 -4.17 10.14 -9.14
N THR A 734 -3.03 9.44 -9.25
CA THR A 734 -1.71 10.03 -9.03
C THR A 734 -0.98 10.31 -10.35
N ILE A 735 -0.87 9.33 -11.23
CA ILE A 735 -0.06 9.43 -12.45
C ILE A 735 -0.86 10.05 -13.59
N LEU A 736 -2.02 9.47 -13.94
CA LEU A 736 -2.79 9.97 -15.09
C LEU A 736 -3.37 11.36 -14.84
N LYS A 737 -3.91 11.62 -13.63
CA LYS A 737 -4.43 12.94 -13.26
C LYS A 737 -3.38 14.03 -13.43
N ARG A 738 -2.14 13.77 -12.99
CA ARG A 738 -1.01 14.67 -13.20
C ARG A 738 -0.64 14.81 -14.68
N ALA A 739 -0.54 13.72 -15.42
CA ALA A 739 -0.19 13.75 -16.84
C ALA A 739 -1.18 14.61 -17.66
N VAL A 740 -2.48 14.51 -17.35
CA VAL A 740 -3.52 15.37 -17.96
C VAL A 740 -3.34 16.84 -17.57
N LYS A 741 -3.00 17.15 -16.31
CA LYS A 741 -2.68 18.52 -15.89
C LYS A 741 -1.46 19.08 -16.63
N GLU A 742 -0.39 18.29 -16.74
CA GLU A 742 0.82 18.68 -17.47
C GLU A 742 0.52 18.96 -18.95
N MET A 743 -0.31 18.13 -19.59
CA MET A 743 -0.80 18.37 -20.95
C MET A 743 -1.55 19.71 -21.07
N ASN A 744 -2.40 20.06 -20.11
CA ASN A 744 -3.11 21.35 -20.09
C ASN A 744 -2.16 22.55 -19.95
N HIS A 745 -0.98 22.33 -19.37
CA HIS A 745 0.10 23.33 -19.29
C HIS A 745 1.08 23.27 -20.48
N GLY A 746 0.82 22.44 -21.50
CA GLY A 746 1.66 22.32 -22.70
C GLY A 746 2.84 21.35 -22.54
N ASN A 747 2.94 20.62 -21.42
CA ASN A 747 3.96 19.61 -21.20
C ASN A 747 3.45 18.20 -21.54
N LEU A 748 3.88 17.66 -22.68
CA LEU A 748 3.48 16.32 -23.15
C LEU A 748 4.40 15.19 -22.65
N ALA A 749 5.51 15.51 -21.97
CA ALA A 749 6.48 14.50 -21.55
C ALA A 749 5.88 13.36 -20.70
N PRO A 750 4.94 13.62 -19.75
CA PRO A 750 4.32 12.55 -18.96
C PRO A 750 3.38 11.62 -19.73
N MET A 751 2.87 12.04 -20.90
CA MET A 751 1.97 11.22 -21.74
C MET A 751 2.73 10.26 -22.66
N GLY A 752 4.02 10.55 -22.92
CA GLY A 752 4.91 9.70 -23.70
C GLY A 752 5.69 8.67 -22.87
N ALA A 753 5.58 8.75 -21.54
CA ALA A 753 6.08 7.77 -20.58
C ALA A 753 5.01 6.71 -20.32
#